data_AF-A0A7Z9WF83-F1
#
_entry.id   AF-A0A7Z9WF83-F1
#
_cell.length_a   1.000
_cell.length_b   1.000
_cell.length_c   1.000
_cell.angle_alpha   90.00
_cell.angle_beta   90.00
_cell.angle_gamma   90.00
#
_symmetry.space_group_name_H-M   'P 1'
#
loop_
_entity.id
_entity.type
_entity.pdbx_description
1 polymer ?
#
loop_
_entity_poly.entity_id
_entity_poly.type
_entity_poly.pdbx_seq_one_letter_code
_entity_poly.pdbx_strand_id
1 'polypeptide(L)'
;MSKIYFLFGVHNHQPVGNFDNVFREGMSQCYLPFLECLERHPRFRIALHYSGPLLEWIEKNRPQILRRIHKLVWRKQVEMLGGGFYEPLLASIPEADAIGQMKMLTKYIQKNFGYDPSGFWLAERIWDTSLPKRISKTGMKYTLTDDTHFYYAGLDAEDMFGYYMTEKDGFPLAIFPIRKELRYLIPFRKVEETLKFFRELMERFGTVAVTYGDDGEKFGIWPGTYGWVYKKGWLDRFMTCLDENSDWIEMLTFSEYMDSFPPRGRIYLPNTSYHEMMEWALPTKAAIRFKDMLVDLADQGKRDVYRPFIRGGLWDNFMVKYPESNMMHKKMLYVSKKVRNLPRARREMWKGQCNCAYWHGVFGGLYLNHLRHAVYEHLIRAEQMAEQKSHKGKDKWLTYEIIDFDKDGRQEVLVSNSIMNAYFSPAYGGTLFELDFKPRAFNLADTLTRREEVYHHKFREQVKVSNVNTRVPREIKSIHEISEHKKLDLKKGLFYDWYERRSFIDHILGEETTFEQFKRCNYPEWGDFVNQPYAIESIQFKKNSGTISLKRDGGMWRNGVKIPINVKKTFQFSTNSWIKVTYDLKSQAKLKTMLWFGVEFNLTLLSKEDPMRYYAIPEQGVKHILGKEGQFENITSFQLVDKWDKINMDFHFSPVPCLWYFPLETISQSEEGFKFIYQGSVILFHWKMELKAAETSGIDMTLKLGTM
;
A
#
# COMPACT_ATOMS: atom_id res chain seq x y z
N MET A 1 -23.06 -0.54 43.75
CA MET A 1 -22.59 -1.78 43.11
C MET A 1 -21.51 -1.42 42.12
N SER A 2 -20.48 -2.26 41.95
CA SER A 2 -19.47 -2.07 40.91
C SER A 2 -20.13 -2.13 39.52
N LYS A 3 -19.59 -1.38 38.56
CA LYS A 3 -20.13 -1.31 37.19
C LYS A 3 -19.03 -1.43 36.14
N ILE A 4 -19.37 -1.94 34.97
CA ILE A 4 -18.58 -1.82 33.75
C ILE A 4 -19.17 -0.71 32.90
N TYR A 5 -18.41 0.34 32.63
CA TYR A 5 -18.73 1.29 31.58
C TYR A 5 -18.17 0.77 30.26
N PHE A 6 -19.03 0.40 29.32
CA PHE A 6 -18.59 -0.18 28.05
C PHE A 6 -18.68 0.85 26.92
N LEU A 7 -17.53 1.15 26.32
CA LEU A 7 -17.36 2.10 25.24
C LEU A 7 -17.09 1.34 23.94
N PHE A 8 -17.99 1.44 22.97
CA PHE A 8 -17.97 0.63 21.75
C PHE A 8 -17.80 1.52 20.51
N GLY A 9 -16.73 1.30 19.74
CA GLY A 9 -16.45 1.98 18.48
C GLY A 9 -16.31 1.02 17.31
N VAL A 10 -16.76 1.43 16.12
CA VAL A 10 -16.59 0.67 14.87
C VAL A 10 -16.06 1.55 13.75
N HIS A 11 -15.08 1.03 13.02
CA HIS A 11 -14.46 1.67 11.86
C HIS A 11 -14.89 1.02 10.55
N ASN A 12 -15.59 1.76 9.68
CA ASN A 12 -16.00 1.27 8.36
C ASN A 12 -15.20 1.96 7.26
N HIS A 13 -14.48 1.19 6.46
CA HIS A 13 -13.62 1.70 5.40
C HIS A 13 -13.65 0.85 4.13
N GLN A 14 -13.68 1.54 3.00
CA GLN A 14 -13.33 0.98 1.70
C GLN A 14 -12.38 1.94 0.98
N PRO A 15 -11.23 1.47 0.45
CA PRO A 15 -10.23 2.35 -0.12
C PRO A 15 -10.64 2.96 -1.45
N VAL A 16 -10.03 4.10 -1.75
CA VAL A 16 -10.03 4.65 -3.11
C VAL A 16 -9.45 3.61 -4.06
N GLY A 17 -10.12 3.37 -5.18
CA GLY A 17 -9.70 2.39 -6.18
C GLY A 17 -10.25 0.97 -5.98
N ASN A 18 -10.97 0.69 -4.88
CA ASN A 18 -11.59 -0.61 -4.72
C ASN A 18 -12.75 -0.80 -5.72
N PHE A 19 -13.02 -2.05 -6.09
CA PHE A 19 -14.04 -2.35 -7.08
C PHE A 19 -15.45 -2.14 -6.54
N ASP A 20 -16.35 -1.64 -7.39
CA ASP A 20 -17.73 -1.31 -7.01
C ASP A 20 -18.52 -2.51 -6.46
N ASN A 21 -18.24 -3.73 -6.95
CA ASN A 21 -18.84 -4.94 -6.39
C ASN A 21 -18.43 -5.20 -4.93
N VAL A 22 -17.21 -4.84 -4.53
CA VAL A 22 -16.75 -4.97 -3.13
C VAL A 22 -17.51 -4.00 -2.23
N PHE A 23 -17.73 -2.76 -2.68
CA PHE A 23 -18.60 -1.82 -1.95
C PHE A 23 -20.04 -2.34 -1.82
N ARG A 24 -20.63 -2.86 -2.90
CA ARG A 24 -21.99 -3.44 -2.87
C ARG A 24 -22.08 -4.62 -1.92
N GLU A 25 -21.11 -5.52 -1.98
CA GLU A 25 -21.03 -6.70 -1.13
C GLU A 25 -20.93 -6.28 0.34
N GLY A 26 -19.97 -5.42 0.69
CA GLY A 26 -19.82 -4.90 2.04
C GLY A 26 -21.07 -4.17 2.56
N MET A 27 -21.75 -3.43 1.68
CA MET A 27 -23.03 -2.81 2.04
C MET A 27 -24.10 -3.83 2.38
N SER A 28 -24.24 -4.87 1.58
CA SER A 28 -25.28 -5.89 1.74
C SER A 28 -25.01 -6.86 2.89
N GLN A 29 -23.74 -7.21 3.15
CA GLN A 29 -23.36 -8.21 4.12
C GLN A 29 -22.95 -7.61 5.46
N CYS A 30 -22.56 -6.34 5.53
CA CYS A 30 -21.98 -5.78 6.75
C CYS A 30 -22.67 -4.49 7.18
N TYR A 31 -22.50 -3.41 6.42
CA TYR A 31 -22.86 -2.08 6.93
C TYR A 31 -24.38 -1.90 7.12
N LEU A 32 -25.20 -2.36 6.17
CA LEU A 32 -26.65 -2.24 6.28
C LEU A 32 -27.26 -3.15 7.37
N PRO A 33 -26.93 -4.46 7.42
CA PRO A 33 -27.43 -5.33 8.48
C PRO A 33 -26.99 -4.90 9.89
N PHE A 34 -25.79 -4.33 10.03
CA PHE A 34 -25.31 -3.79 11.30
C PHE A 34 -26.20 -2.62 11.78
N LEU A 35 -26.51 -1.67 10.89
CA LEU A 35 -27.42 -0.54 11.19
C LEU A 35 -28.84 -1.03 11.50
N GLU A 36 -29.32 -2.06 10.82
CA GLU A 36 -30.62 -2.69 11.11
C GLU A 36 -30.69 -3.26 12.52
N CYS A 37 -29.58 -3.88 12.97
CA CYS A 37 -29.47 -4.36 14.33
C CYS A 37 -29.49 -3.21 15.33
N LEU A 38 -28.67 -2.17 15.12
CA LEU A 38 -28.67 -0.97 15.98
C LEU A 38 -30.06 -0.32 16.09
N GLU A 39 -30.83 -0.29 14.99
CA GLU A 39 -32.16 0.29 14.99
C GLU A 39 -33.13 -0.40 15.96
N ARG A 40 -33.00 -1.74 16.10
CA ARG A 40 -33.81 -2.56 17.01
C ARG A 40 -33.40 -2.47 18.48
N HIS A 41 -32.19 -2.02 18.77
CA HIS A 41 -31.61 -1.96 20.11
C HIS A 41 -31.36 -0.51 20.58
N PRO A 42 -32.39 0.29 20.87
CA PRO A 42 -32.26 1.75 21.07
C PRO A 42 -31.44 2.16 22.31
N ARG A 43 -31.20 1.26 23.26
CA ARG A 43 -30.34 1.50 24.44
C ARG A 43 -28.85 1.31 24.16
N PHE A 44 -28.48 0.65 23.06
CA PHE A 44 -27.09 0.38 22.71
C PHE A 44 -26.40 1.65 22.20
N ARG A 45 -25.39 2.15 22.93
CA ARG A 45 -24.58 3.33 22.55
C ARG A 45 -23.35 2.93 21.76
N ILE A 46 -22.96 3.71 20.75
CA ILE A 46 -21.83 3.39 19.87
C ILE A 46 -21.22 4.64 19.24
N ALA A 47 -19.92 4.58 18.96
CA ALA A 47 -19.24 5.49 18.06
C ALA A 47 -19.04 4.86 16.67
N LEU A 48 -19.45 5.56 15.61
CA LEU A 48 -19.31 5.09 14.24
C LEU A 48 -18.34 5.98 13.46
N HIS A 49 -17.32 5.36 12.88
CA HIS A 49 -16.48 5.97 11.86
C HIS A 49 -16.87 5.42 10.47
N TYR A 50 -17.01 6.32 9.49
CA TYR A 50 -17.12 5.97 8.08
C TYR A 50 -16.13 6.79 7.27
N SER A 51 -15.26 6.12 6.51
CA SER A 51 -14.36 6.81 5.59
C SER A 51 -15.11 7.56 4.50
N GLY A 52 -14.52 8.65 4.00
CA GLY A 52 -15.08 9.49 2.95
C GLY A 52 -15.42 8.75 1.64
N PRO A 53 -14.55 7.88 1.08
CA PRO A 53 -14.90 7.07 -0.09
C PRO A 53 -16.16 6.24 0.09
N LEU A 54 -16.33 5.61 1.27
CA LEU A 54 -17.50 4.82 1.58
C LEU A 54 -18.76 5.71 1.69
N LEU A 55 -18.64 6.89 2.30
CA LEU A 55 -19.73 7.87 2.38
C LEU A 55 -20.13 8.41 1.00
N GLU A 56 -19.17 8.78 0.16
CA GLU A 56 -19.42 9.21 -1.23
C GLU A 56 -20.10 8.10 -2.04
N TRP A 57 -19.70 6.85 -1.84
CA TRP A 57 -20.34 5.70 -2.48
C TRP A 57 -21.78 5.50 -1.99
N ILE A 58 -22.02 5.58 -0.68
CA ILE A 58 -23.36 5.49 -0.09
C ILE A 58 -24.26 6.62 -0.61
N GLU A 59 -23.78 7.86 -0.61
CA GLU A 59 -24.53 9.02 -1.08
C GLU A 59 -24.98 8.84 -2.53
N LYS A 60 -24.09 8.32 -3.38
CA LYS A 60 -24.37 8.09 -4.80
C LYS A 60 -25.33 6.92 -5.03
N ASN A 61 -25.15 5.80 -4.33
CA ASN A 61 -25.79 4.53 -4.69
C ASN A 61 -26.93 4.10 -3.74
N ARG A 62 -26.86 4.51 -2.46
CA ARG A 62 -27.78 4.08 -1.39
C ARG A 62 -28.06 5.23 -0.40
N PRO A 63 -28.51 6.42 -0.85
CA PRO A 63 -28.66 7.61 -0.01
C PRO A 63 -29.63 7.44 1.18
N GLN A 64 -30.56 6.48 1.11
CA GLN A 64 -31.44 6.12 2.22
C GLN A 64 -30.68 5.67 3.47
N ILE A 65 -29.47 5.12 3.32
CA ILE A 65 -28.64 4.66 4.44
C ILE A 65 -28.12 5.85 5.26
N LEU A 66 -27.78 6.97 4.60
CA LEU A 66 -27.40 8.20 5.32
C LEU A 66 -28.53 8.70 6.21
N ARG A 67 -29.79 8.58 5.76
CA ARG A 67 -30.97 8.93 6.56
C ARG A 67 -31.13 8.05 7.79
N ARG A 68 -30.77 6.75 7.69
CA ARG A 68 -30.78 5.82 8.83
C ARG A 68 -29.74 6.21 9.87
N ILE A 69 -28.51 6.48 9.42
CA ILE A 69 -27.42 6.96 10.29
C ILE A 69 -27.83 8.27 10.96
N HIS A 70 -28.36 9.24 10.21
CA HIS A 70 -28.87 10.50 10.77
C HIS A 70 -29.91 10.26 11.88
N LYS A 71 -30.86 9.32 11.70
CA LYS A 71 -31.86 9.01 12.75
C LYS A 71 -31.21 8.45 14.02
N LEU A 72 -30.22 7.56 13.88
CA LEU A 72 -29.49 6.98 15.00
C LEU A 72 -28.69 8.05 15.77
N VAL A 73 -28.08 8.98 15.03
CA VAL A 73 -27.36 10.14 15.58
C VAL A 73 -28.32 11.11 16.28
N TRP A 74 -29.44 11.45 15.64
CA TRP A 74 -30.44 12.38 16.18
C TRP A 74 -31.04 11.89 17.50
N ARG A 75 -31.27 10.57 17.65
CA ARG A 75 -31.73 9.97 18.92
C ARG A 75 -30.61 9.70 19.93
N LYS A 76 -29.42 10.26 19.69
CA LYS A 76 -28.21 10.16 20.51
C LYS A 76 -27.70 8.73 20.73
N GLN A 77 -28.07 7.79 19.86
CA GLN A 77 -27.61 6.41 19.97
C GLN A 77 -26.20 6.25 19.39
N VAL A 78 -25.91 7.00 18.34
CA VAL A 78 -24.62 7.01 17.64
C VAL A 78 -23.95 8.36 17.85
N GLU A 79 -22.69 8.36 18.27
CA GLU A 79 -21.78 9.48 17.99
C GLU A 79 -20.99 9.20 16.70
N MET A 80 -20.75 10.22 15.89
CA MET A 80 -19.93 10.08 14.68
C MET A 80 -18.49 10.43 15.00
N LEU A 81 -17.56 9.55 14.62
CA LEU A 81 -16.13 9.84 14.66
C LEU A 81 -15.70 10.54 13.36
N GLY A 82 -14.85 11.56 13.49
CA GLY A 82 -14.09 12.14 12.39
C GLY A 82 -12.84 11.32 12.05
N GLY A 83 -11.94 11.93 11.29
CA GLY A 83 -10.77 11.27 10.71
C GLY A 83 -10.36 11.98 9.42
N GLY A 84 -9.31 11.52 8.76
CA GLY A 84 -8.97 12.05 7.42
C GLY A 84 -9.95 11.52 6.38
N PHE A 85 -10.54 12.40 5.56
CA PHE A 85 -11.62 12.03 4.63
C PHE A 85 -11.29 10.82 3.75
N TYR A 86 -10.10 10.77 3.13
CA TYR A 86 -9.68 9.69 2.26
C TYR A 86 -8.82 8.62 2.97
N GLU A 87 -8.94 8.48 4.29
CA GLU A 87 -8.14 7.55 5.11
C GLU A 87 -6.62 7.67 4.95
N PRO A 88 -6.04 8.89 5.06
CA PRO A 88 -4.60 9.05 5.13
C PRO A 88 -4.05 8.65 6.50
N LEU A 89 -2.77 8.26 6.52
CA LEU A 89 -2.00 8.21 7.76
C LEU A 89 -1.59 9.63 8.12
N LEU A 90 -2.27 10.23 9.10
CA LEU A 90 -2.11 11.64 9.48
C LEU A 90 -0.65 12.01 9.83
N ALA A 91 0.11 11.05 10.37
CA ALA A 91 1.52 11.19 10.70
C ALA A 91 2.41 11.29 9.45
N SER A 92 2.07 10.59 8.36
CA SER A 92 2.92 10.44 7.17
C SER A 92 2.61 11.45 6.05
N ILE A 93 1.54 12.25 6.17
CA ILE A 93 1.21 13.31 5.19
C ILE A 93 1.57 14.72 5.70
N PRO A 94 1.61 15.76 4.84
CA PRO A 94 1.82 17.14 5.29
C PRO A 94 0.75 17.61 6.29
N GLU A 95 1.13 18.37 7.31
CA GLU A 95 0.20 18.87 8.35
C GLU A 95 -1.02 19.60 7.76
N ALA A 96 -0.80 20.46 6.76
CA ALA A 96 -1.88 21.19 6.10
C ALA A 96 -2.89 20.26 5.39
N ASP A 97 -2.41 19.12 4.86
CA ASP A 97 -3.27 18.12 4.25
C ASP A 97 -4.03 17.34 5.32
N ALA A 98 -3.38 16.93 6.41
CA ALA A 98 -4.02 16.26 7.54
C ALA A 98 -5.18 17.09 8.10
N ILE A 99 -4.94 18.37 8.41
CA ILE A 99 -5.98 19.30 8.89
C ILE A 99 -7.09 19.47 7.84
N GLY A 100 -6.72 19.61 6.56
CA GLY A 100 -7.67 19.80 5.47
C GLY A 100 -8.60 18.61 5.27
N GLN A 101 -8.06 17.40 5.28
CA GLN A 101 -8.79 16.14 5.20
C GLN A 101 -9.72 15.94 6.40
N MET A 102 -9.25 16.23 7.62
CA MET A 102 -10.09 16.12 8.82
C MET A 102 -11.25 17.11 8.79
N LYS A 103 -10.99 18.37 8.43
CA LYS A 103 -12.06 19.37 8.27
C LYS A 103 -13.05 19.01 7.18
N MET A 104 -12.60 18.30 6.13
CA MET A 104 -13.49 17.84 5.07
C MET A 104 -14.48 16.79 5.59
N LEU A 105 -14.02 15.82 6.40
CA LEU A 105 -14.91 14.82 7.01
C LEU A 105 -15.82 15.44 8.07
N THR A 106 -15.31 16.31 8.93
CA THR A 106 -16.13 17.08 9.89
C THR A 106 -17.27 17.81 9.18
N LYS A 107 -16.99 18.55 8.11
CA LYS A 107 -18.03 19.24 7.33
C LYS A 107 -19.04 18.29 6.71
N TYR A 108 -18.59 17.13 6.23
CA TYR A 108 -19.48 16.12 5.68
C TYR A 108 -20.43 15.58 6.74
N ILE A 109 -19.91 15.26 7.93
CA ILE A 109 -20.68 14.76 9.07
C ILE A 109 -21.69 15.81 9.54
N GLN A 110 -21.26 17.06 9.74
CA GLN A 110 -22.14 18.17 10.12
C GLN A 110 -23.29 18.35 9.13
N LYS A 111 -22.99 18.34 7.83
CA LYS A 111 -23.98 18.53 6.77
C LYS A 111 -25.01 17.39 6.71
N ASN A 112 -24.56 16.14 6.79
CA ASN A 112 -25.42 14.98 6.50
C ASN A 112 -26.05 14.35 7.75
N PHE A 113 -25.46 14.55 8.92
CA PHE A 113 -25.89 13.92 10.17
C PHE A 113 -26.22 14.93 11.28
N GLY A 114 -26.00 16.23 11.06
CA GLY A 114 -26.30 17.27 12.06
C GLY A 114 -25.45 17.14 13.33
N TYR A 115 -24.27 16.52 13.24
CA TYR A 115 -23.41 16.19 14.37
C TYR A 115 -22.05 16.87 14.25
N ASP A 116 -21.51 17.35 15.37
CA ASP A 116 -20.18 17.94 15.43
C ASP A 116 -19.20 16.95 16.08
N PRO A 117 -18.36 16.25 15.30
CA PRO A 117 -17.48 15.22 15.83
C PRO A 117 -16.38 15.80 16.72
N SER A 118 -16.30 15.31 17.96
CA SER A 118 -15.25 15.61 18.94
C SER A 118 -14.15 14.54 18.97
N GLY A 119 -14.43 13.33 18.49
CA GLY A 119 -13.49 12.22 18.39
C GLY A 119 -13.11 11.90 16.96
N PHE A 120 -11.97 11.24 16.76
CA PHE A 120 -11.59 10.71 15.45
C PHE A 120 -10.99 9.31 15.52
N TRP A 121 -11.20 8.55 14.45
CA TRP A 121 -10.48 7.30 14.22
C TRP A 121 -9.07 7.61 13.69
N LEU A 122 -8.04 7.10 14.37
CA LEU A 122 -6.67 7.18 13.90
C LEU A 122 -6.41 6.01 12.95
N ALA A 123 -6.37 6.30 11.64
CA ALA A 123 -6.14 5.30 10.59
C ALA A 123 -4.90 4.43 10.91
N GLU A 124 -5.09 3.11 10.88
CA GLU A 124 -4.08 2.11 11.25
C GLU A 124 -3.45 2.28 12.64
N ARG A 125 -4.07 3.08 13.51
CA ARG A 125 -3.57 3.48 14.83
C ARG A 125 -2.10 3.91 14.78
N ILE A 126 -1.65 4.56 13.70
CA ILE A 126 -0.28 5.06 13.58
C ILE A 126 -0.12 6.30 14.44
N TRP A 127 0.38 6.11 15.66
CA TRP A 127 0.64 7.19 16.60
C TRP A 127 2.02 7.81 16.35
N ASP A 128 2.03 9.14 16.23
CA ASP A 128 3.22 9.97 16.27
C ASP A 128 3.08 11.01 17.39
N THR A 129 4.14 11.23 18.17
CA THR A 129 4.13 12.17 19.30
C THR A 129 3.78 13.61 18.93
N SER A 130 3.87 14.00 17.64
CA SER A 130 3.44 15.32 17.17
C SER A 130 1.94 15.46 16.93
N LEU A 131 1.17 14.35 16.93
CA LEU A 131 -0.25 14.32 16.58
C LEU A 131 -1.08 15.38 17.32
N PRO A 132 -1.01 15.53 18.67
CA PRO A 132 -1.84 16.50 19.39
C PRO A 132 -1.69 17.93 18.84
N LYS A 133 -0.45 18.34 18.57
CA LYS A 133 -0.15 19.64 17.94
C LYS A 133 -0.64 19.69 16.50
N ARG A 134 -0.30 18.68 15.70
CA ARG A 134 -0.58 18.59 14.26
C ARG A 134 -2.07 18.73 13.95
N ILE A 135 -2.94 18.17 14.79
CA ILE A 135 -4.40 18.20 14.56
C ILE A 135 -5.13 19.25 15.40
N SER A 136 -4.44 20.02 16.24
CA SER A 136 -5.05 20.98 17.19
C SER A 136 -6.07 21.94 16.56
N LYS A 137 -5.90 22.29 15.28
CA LYS A 137 -6.78 23.20 14.51
C LYS A 137 -8.04 22.54 13.97
N THR A 138 -8.32 21.28 14.30
CA THR A 138 -9.46 20.50 13.79
C THR A 138 -10.66 20.49 14.75
N GLY A 139 -10.45 20.81 16.02
CA GLY A 139 -11.48 20.71 17.07
C GLY A 139 -11.61 19.32 17.69
N MET A 140 -10.86 18.33 17.20
CA MET A 140 -10.83 16.98 17.77
C MET A 140 -10.19 17.00 19.17
N LYS A 141 -10.84 16.29 20.09
CA LYS A 141 -10.51 16.23 21.52
C LYS A 141 -10.02 14.85 21.95
N TYR A 142 -10.39 13.78 21.26
CA TYR A 142 -9.96 12.44 21.60
C TYR A 142 -9.74 11.52 20.40
N THR A 143 -9.00 10.44 20.63
CA THR A 143 -8.88 9.31 19.69
C THR A 143 -8.76 7.98 20.44
N LEU A 144 -8.73 6.89 19.68
CA LEU A 144 -8.56 5.53 20.18
C LEU A 144 -7.22 4.98 19.68
N THR A 145 -6.47 4.32 20.55
CA THR A 145 -5.22 3.62 20.20
C THR A 145 -5.21 2.26 20.89
N ASP A 146 -4.42 1.30 20.39
CA ASP A 146 -4.35 -0.04 20.98
C ASP A 146 -3.58 -0.08 22.31
N ASP A 147 -3.93 -1.03 23.18
CA ASP A 147 -3.23 -1.38 24.43
C ASP A 147 -1.68 -1.40 24.30
N THR A 148 -1.19 -1.82 23.15
CA THR A 148 0.24 -1.88 22.79
C THR A 148 0.93 -0.53 22.97
N HIS A 149 0.25 0.58 22.68
CA HIS A 149 0.79 1.92 22.91
C HIS A 149 1.06 2.19 24.40
N PHE A 150 0.14 1.75 25.25
CA PHE A 150 0.18 1.98 26.69
C PHE A 150 1.19 1.04 27.36
N TYR A 151 1.27 -0.22 26.93
CA TYR A 151 2.36 -1.12 27.37
C TYR A 151 3.73 -0.52 27.09
N TYR A 152 3.90 0.13 25.94
CA TYR A 152 5.20 0.73 25.60
C TYR A 152 5.51 2.04 26.30
N ALA A 153 4.49 2.67 26.87
CA ALA A 153 4.64 3.77 27.80
C ALA A 153 4.85 3.30 29.26
N GLY A 154 4.85 1.98 29.50
CA GLY A 154 5.14 1.38 30.81
C GLY A 154 3.91 1.09 31.67
N LEU A 155 2.70 1.11 31.11
CA LEU A 155 1.49 0.69 31.84
C LEU A 155 1.24 -0.80 31.73
N ASP A 156 0.58 -1.35 32.74
CA ASP A 156 0.05 -2.71 32.74
C ASP A 156 -1.45 -2.73 32.40
N ALA A 157 -1.99 -3.91 32.11
CA ALA A 157 -3.37 -4.09 31.69
C ALA A 157 -4.40 -3.51 32.69
N GLU A 158 -4.04 -3.48 33.97
CA GLU A 158 -4.87 -2.98 35.07
C GLU A 158 -4.96 -1.46 35.15
N ASP A 159 -4.07 -0.75 34.45
CA ASP A 159 -4.11 0.71 34.33
C ASP A 159 -4.84 1.17 33.06
N MET A 160 -5.18 0.25 32.15
CA MET A 160 -5.76 0.56 30.83
C MET A 160 -7.29 0.60 30.84
N PHE A 161 -7.86 1.47 31.68
CA PHE A 161 -9.29 1.74 31.76
C PHE A 161 -9.60 3.22 31.48
N GLY A 162 -10.81 3.55 31.01
CA GLY A 162 -11.22 4.94 30.75
C GLY A 162 -10.33 5.63 29.69
N TYR A 163 -9.91 6.87 29.94
CA TYR A 163 -9.01 7.60 29.05
C TYR A 163 -7.89 8.30 29.81
N TYR A 164 -6.82 8.61 29.08
CA TYR A 164 -5.69 9.39 29.54
C TYR A 164 -5.56 10.68 28.73
N MET A 165 -5.01 11.72 29.34
CA MET A 165 -4.60 12.93 28.63
C MET A 165 -3.15 12.81 28.16
N THR A 166 -2.87 13.23 26.94
CA THR A 166 -1.53 13.55 26.46
C THR A 166 -1.47 15.00 26.01
N GLU A 167 -0.27 15.52 25.74
CA GLU A 167 -0.12 16.81 25.07
C GLU A 167 1.12 16.84 24.18
N LYS A 168 1.13 17.78 23.23
CA LYS A 168 2.34 18.20 22.54
C LYS A 168 2.33 19.71 22.38
N ASP A 169 3.40 20.37 22.81
CA ASP A 169 3.56 21.83 22.74
C ASP A 169 2.37 22.58 23.37
N GLY A 170 1.82 22.05 24.45
CA GLY A 170 0.66 22.62 25.16
C GLY A 170 -0.71 22.30 24.54
N PHE A 171 -0.75 21.56 23.42
CA PHE A 171 -2.02 21.12 22.82
C PHE A 171 -2.43 19.75 23.38
N PRO A 172 -3.52 19.67 24.16
CA PRO A 172 -3.95 18.43 24.78
C PRO A 172 -4.74 17.52 23.82
N LEU A 173 -4.69 16.22 24.05
CA LEU A 173 -5.55 15.22 23.40
C LEU A 173 -5.86 14.08 24.37
N ALA A 174 -7.11 13.65 24.44
CA ALA A 174 -7.51 12.45 25.19
C ALA A 174 -7.30 11.18 24.34
N ILE A 175 -6.93 10.08 24.99
CA ILE A 175 -6.67 8.80 24.33
C ILE A 175 -7.33 7.67 25.10
N PHE A 176 -8.15 6.88 24.40
CA PHE A 176 -8.75 5.66 24.91
C PHE A 176 -7.93 4.43 24.49
N PRO A 177 -7.52 3.55 25.45
CA PRO A 177 -6.86 2.28 25.16
C PRO A 177 -7.87 1.21 24.70
N ILE A 178 -7.82 0.82 23.44
CA ILE A 178 -8.56 -0.33 22.92
C ILE A 178 -8.03 -1.60 23.57
N ARG A 179 -8.92 -2.38 24.17
CA ARG A 179 -8.59 -3.67 24.78
C ARG A 179 -8.48 -4.76 23.74
N LYS A 180 -7.28 -5.29 23.56
CA LYS A 180 -7.00 -6.36 22.60
C LYS A 180 -7.87 -7.58 22.83
N GLU A 181 -8.14 -7.97 24.07
CA GLU A 181 -8.98 -9.14 24.37
C GLU A 181 -10.37 -9.01 23.74
N LEU A 182 -10.98 -7.83 23.81
CA LEU A 182 -12.29 -7.57 23.21
C LEU A 182 -12.26 -7.67 21.68
N ARG A 183 -11.15 -7.31 21.02
CA ARG A 183 -10.97 -7.43 19.55
C ARG A 183 -10.97 -8.89 19.06
N TYR A 184 -10.62 -9.83 19.94
CA TYR A 184 -10.60 -11.27 19.68
C TYR A 184 -11.89 -11.96 20.16
N LEU A 185 -12.56 -11.41 21.17
CA LEU A 185 -13.87 -11.88 21.62
C LEU A 185 -14.99 -11.44 20.67
N ILE A 186 -15.02 -10.17 20.27
CA ILE A 186 -16.09 -9.56 19.50
C ILE A 186 -15.70 -9.48 18.01
N PRO A 187 -16.50 -10.01 17.06
CA PRO A 187 -17.71 -10.82 17.22
C PRO A 187 -17.46 -12.34 17.18
N PHE A 188 -16.21 -12.80 17.28
CA PHE A 188 -15.84 -14.19 16.93
C PHE A 188 -16.25 -15.25 17.97
N ARG A 189 -16.26 -14.89 19.25
CA ARG A 189 -16.52 -15.78 20.39
C ARG A 189 -17.98 -15.70 20.82
N LYS A 190 -18.44 -16.61 21.69
CA LYS A 190 -19.82 -16.55 22.18
C LYS A 190 -20.03 -15.29 23.05
N VAL A 191 -21.23 -14.73 23.04
CA VAL A 191 -21.58 -13.50 23.79
C VAL A 191 -21.25 -13.65 25.29
N GLU A 192 -21.49 -14.84 25.83
CA GLU A 192 -21.25 -15.16 27.24
C GLU A 192 -19.78 -15.03 27.64
N GLU A 193 -18.84 -15.24 26.71
CA GLU A 193 -17.41 -15.09 26.98
C GLU A 193 -17.03 -13.62 27.23
N THR A 194 -17.65 -12.69 26.48
CA THR A 194 -17.48 -11.24 26.73
C THR A 194 -18.08 -10.83 28.07
N LEU A 195 -19.27 -11.35 28.42
CA LEU A 195 -19.89 -11.06 29.72
C LEU A 195 -19.05 -11.62 30.88
N LYS A 196 -18.50 -12.84 30.72
CA LYS A 196 -17.59 -13.44 31.69
C LYS A 196 -16.35 -12.58 31.89
N PHE A 197 -15.73 -12.13 30.79
CA PHE A 197 -14.59 -11.22 30.84
C PHE A 197 -14.91 -9.92 31.58
N PHE A 198 -16.08 -9.30 31.33
CA PHE A 198 -16.52 -8.12 32.07
C PHE A 198 -16.73 -8.38 33.56
N ARG A 199 -17.28 -9.53 33.96
CA ARG A 199 -17.39 -9.90 35.38
C ARG A 199 -16.02 -10.06 36.03
N GLU A 200 -15.10 -10.75 35.37
CA GLU A 200 -13.73 -10.93 35.87
C GLU A 200 -13.01 -9.59 36.08
N LEU A 201 -13.18 -8.63 35.16
CA LEU A 201 -12.65 -7.26 35.34
C LEU A 201 -13.30 -6.55 36.52
N MET A 202 -14.62 -6.65 36.66
CA MET A 202 -15.35 -5.98 37.74
C MET A 202 -15.02 -6.57 39.12
N GLU A 203 -14.88 -7.90 39.22
CA GLU A 203 -14.49 -8.59 40.45
C GLU A 203 -13.08 -8.21 40.88
N ARG A 204 -12.16 -8.05 39.92
CA ARG A 204 -10.76 -7.73 40.21
C ARG A 204 -10.51 -6.23 40.46
N PHE A 205 -11.18 -5.35 39.74
CA PHE A 205 -10.86 -3.91 39.70
C PHE A 205 -12.02 -2.99 40.13
N GLY A 206 -13.18 -3.54 40.47
CA GLY A 206 -14.36 -2.77 40.84
C GLY A 206 -14.99 -2.07 39.63
N THR A 207 -15.36 -0.80 39.79
CA THR A 207 -15.96 -0.02 38.70
C THR A 207 -14.89 0.44 37.71
N VAL A 208 -14.98 -0.02 36.45
CA VAL A 208 -14.01 0.31 35.39
C VAL A 208 -14.69 0.64 34.07
N ALA A 209 -13.98 1.36 33.21
CA ALA A 209 -14.42 1.65 31.85
C ALA A 209 -13.54 0.95 30.82
N VAL A 210 -14.16 0.23 29.89
CA VAL A 210 -13.47 -0.66 28.96
C VAL A 210 -13.80 -0.24 27.53
N THR A 211 -12.77 -0.12 26.69
CA THR A 211 -12.92 0.33 25.30
C THR A 211 -12.77 -0.81 24.31
N TYR A 212 -13.75 -0.92 23.42
CA TYR A 212 -13.67 -1.67 22.17
C TYR A 212 -13.62 -0.71 20.99
N GLY A 213 -12.74 -0.98 20.03
CA GLY A 213 -12.63 -0.25 18.77
C GLY A 213 -12.02 -1.16 17.72
N ASP A 214 -12.73 -1.42 16.62
CA ASP A 214 -12.22 -2.31 15.57
C ASP A 214 -12.95 -2.11 14.24
N ASP A 215 -12.47 -2.82 13.22
CA ASP A 215 -13.02 -2.82 11.88
C ASP A 215 -14.47 -3.33 11.88
N GLY A 216 -15.34 -2.60 11.18
CA GLY A 216 -16.74 -2.96 10.99
C GLY A 216 -16.89 -4.17 10.09
N GLU A 217 -15.96 -4.35 9.15
CA GLU A 217 -15.92 -5.44 8.20
C GLU A 217 -15.85 -6.82 8.88
N LYS A 218 -15.37 -6.89 10.13
CA LYS A 218 -15.44 -8.08 11.01
C LYS A 218 -16.86 -8.57 11.25
N PHE A 219 -17.85 -7.69 11.16
CA PHE A 219 -19.23 -8.00 11.43
C PHE A 219 -19.98 -8.51 10.20
N GLY A 220 -19.31 -8.82 9.08
CA GLY A 220 -20.01 -9.42 7.96
C GLY A 220 -19.20 -9.75 6.72
N ILE A 221 -18.16 -8.97 6.40
CA ILE A 221 -17.38 -9.15 5.17
C ILE A 221 -16.39 -10.30 5.32
N TRP A 222 -15.73 -10.40 6.46
CA TRP A 222 -14.67 -11.39 6.65
C TRP A 222 -15.21 -12.82 6.52
N PRO A 223 -14.41 -13.80 6.04
CA PRO A 223 -14.87 -15.15 5.75
C PRO A 223 -15.67 -15.78 6.89
N GLY A 224 -16.93 -16.15 6.60
CA GLY A 224 -17.84 -16.81 7.53
C GLY A 224 -18.55 -15.88 8.54
N THR A 225 -18.15 -14.61 8.65
CA THR A 225 -18.71 -13.69 9.66
C THR A 225 -20.16 -13.33 9.37
N TYR A 226 -20.59 -13.11 8.12
CA TYR A 226 -22.01 -12.87 7.81
C TYR A 226 -22.95 -13.96 8.35
N GLY A 227 -22.56 -15.23 8.16
CA GLY A 227 -23.33 -16.38 8.64
C GLY A 227 -23.38 -16.45 10.17
N TRP A 228 -22.30 -16.09 10.84
CA TRP A 228 -22.23 -16.06 12.30
C TRP A 228 -22.99 -14.88 12.90
N VAL A 229 -22.70 -13.68 12.41
CA VAL A 229 -23.16 -12.41 12.98
C VAL A 229 -24.65 -12.23 12.76
N TYR A 230 -25.16 -12.52 11.56
CA TYR A 230 -26.56 -12.26 11.21
C TYR A 230 -27.40 -13.53 11.07
N LYS A 231 -26.95 -14.56 10.34
CA LYS A 231 -27.78 -15.77 10.17
C LYS A 231 -27.97 -16.56 11.47
N LYS A 232 -26.97 -16.54 12.36
CA LYS A 232 -27.07 -17.12 13.71
C LYS A 232 -27.41 -16.08 14.79
N GLY A 233 -27.67 -14.83 14.41
CA GLY A 233 -28.14 -13.78 15.30
C GLY A 233 -27.17 -13.35 16.40
N TRP A 234 -25.85 -13.51 16.22
CA TRP A 234 -24.87 -13.17 17.24
C TRP A 234 -24.94 -11.70 17.66
N LEU A 235 -25.02 -10.75 16.71
CA LEU A 235 -25.02 -9.31 17.04
C LEU A 235 -26.28 -8.89 17.79
N ASP A 236 -27.41 -9.45 17.39
CA ASP A 236 -28.70 -9.18 18.02
C ASP A 236 -28.72 -9.73 19.45
N ARG A 237 -28.22 -10.96 19.65
CA ARG A 237 -27.99 -11.55 20.99
C ARG A 237 -27.02 -10.71 21.82
N PHE A 238 -25.91 -10.25 21.24
CA PHE A 238 -24.91 -9.44 21.94
C PHE A 238 -25.51 -8.15 22.48
N MET A 239 -26.23 -7.39 21.64
CA MET A 239 -26.89 -6.17 22.05
C MET A 239 -27.98 -6.43 23.10
N THR A 240 -28.78 -7.49 22.92
CA THR A 240 -29.83 -7.90 23.88
C THR A 240 -29.23 -8.23 25.24
N CYS A 241 -28.17 -9.04 25.29
CA CYS A 241 -27.55 -9.44 26.55
C CYS A 241 -26.90 -8.26 27.29
N LEU A 242 -26.30 -7.29 26.58
CA LEU A 242 -25.82 -6.07 27.22
C LEU A 242 -26.98 -5.27 27.85
N ASP A 243 -28.13 -5.26 27.18
CA ASP A 243 -29.33 -4.55 27.63
C ASP A 243 -29.99 -5.22 28.86
N GLU A 244 -30.03 -6.55 28.86
CA GLU A 244 -30.49 -7.39 29.99
C GLU A 244 -29.59 -7.27 31.22
N ASN A 245 -28.31 -6.95 31.03
CA ASN A 245 -27.31 -6.78 32.10
C ASN A 245 -27.02 -5.28 32.38
N SER A 246 -27.95 -4.39 32.05
CA SER A 246 -27.78 -2.93 32.18
C SER A 246 -27.71 -2.42 33.63
N ASP A 247 -28.01 -3.28 34.61
CA ASP A 247 -27.84 -3.00 36.03
C ASP A 247 -26.35 -2.91 36.44
N TRP A 248 -25.46 -3.62 35.74
CA TRP A 248 -24.02 -3.61 36.00
C TRP A 248 -23.14 -3.35 34.77
N ILE A 249 -23.68 -3.36 33.54
CA ILE A 249 -22.99 -2.92 32.32
C ILE A 249 -23.68 -1.67 31.77
N GLU A 250 -23.01 -0.53 31.86
CA GLU A 250 -23.52 0.75 31.40
C GLU A 250 -22.84 1.14 30.08
N MET A 251 -23.64 1.28 29.02
CA MET A 251 -23.15 1.72 27.71
C MET A 251 -23.13 3.24 27.65
N LEU A 252 -21.97 3.80 27.29
CA LEU A 252 -21.81 5.24 27.00
C LEU A 252 -21.05 5.40 25.68
N THR A 253 -21.31 6.50 24.99
CA THR A 253 -20.39 6.98 23.95
C THR A 253 -19.10 7.51 24.60
N PHE A 254 -18.01 7.63 23.84
CA PHE A 254 -16.75 8.17 24.34
C PHE A 254 -16.91 9.61 24.82
N SER A 255 -17.68 10.43 24.09
CA SER A 255 -17.97 11.80 24.51
C SER A 255 -18.77 11.86 25.81
N GLU A 256 -19.83 11.06 25.95
CA GLU A 256 -20.62 10.98 27.19
C GLU A 256 -19.76 10.54 28.39
N TYR A 257 -18.82 9.62 28.16
CA TYR A 257 -17.86 9.21 29.19
C TYR A 257 -16.92 10.34 29.59
N MET A 258 -16.35 11.09 28.64
CA MET A 258 -15.49 12.23 28.93
C MET A 258 -16.21 13.37 29.67
N ASP A 259 -17.48 13.60 29.34
CA ASP A 259 -18.29 14.63 30.00
C ASP A 259 -18.65 14.25 31.45
N SER A 260 -18.66 12.95 31.77
CA SER A 260 -19.10 12.42 33.08
C SER A 260 -17.94 12.04 34.00
N PHE A 261 -16.77 11.71 33.45
CA PHE A 261 -15.65 11.16 34.21
C PHE A 261 -14.34 11.90 33.91
N PRO A 262 -13.50 12.17 34.94
CA PRO A 262 -12.17 12.73 34.73
C PRO A 262 -11.23 11.72 34.05
N PRO A 263 -10.15 12.18 33.41
CA PRO A 263 -9.12 11.27 32.91
C PRO A 263 -8.49 10.49 34.06
N ARG A 264 -8.00 9.27 33.77
CA ARG A 264 -7.24 8.47 34.75
C ARG A 264 -5.90 9.11 35.10
N GLY A 265 -5.34 9.88 34.18
CA GLY A 265 -4.09 10.58 34.39
C GLY A 265 -3.54 11.17 33.10
N ARG A 266 -2.23 11.43 33.12
CA ARG A 266 -1.45 11.89 31.97
C ARG A 266 -0.56 10.78 31.46
N ILE A 267 -0.40 10.69 30.14
CA ILE A 267 0.50 9.74 29.49
C ILE A 267 1.17 10.35 28.26
N TYR A 268 2.35 9.83 27.91
CA TYR A 268 3.02 10.11 26.64
C TYR A 268 3.31 8.78 25.96
N LEU A 269 2.65 8.55 24.83
CA LEU A 269 2.81 7.32 24.06
C LEU A 269 3.98 7.46 23.07
N PRO A 270 4.82 6.42 22.90
CA PRO A 270 5.87 6.44 21.88
C PRO A 270 5.27 6.30 20.49
N ASN A 271 6.05 6.61 19.45
CA ASN A 271 5.64 6.33 18.07
C ASN A 271 5.44 4.82 17.89
N THR A 272 4.22 4.39 17.59
CA THR A 272 3.86 2.97 17.49
C THR A 272 2.51 2.78 16.80
N SER A 273 2.08 1.53 16.70
CA SER A 273 0.77 1.10 16.22
C SER A 273 0.31 -0.14 17.01
N TYR A 274 -0.72 -0.83 16.54
CA TYR A 274 -1.09 -2.15 17.04
C TYR A 274 0.02 -3.17 16.77
N HIS A 275 0.10 -4.18 17.65
CA HIS A 275 1.18 -5.17 17.64
C HIS A 275 1.45 -5.80 16.26
N GLU A 276 0.40 -6.19 15.54
CA GLU A 276 0.52 -6.86 14.23
C GLU A 276 1.18 -5.95 13.17
N MET A 277 0.85 -4.65 13.15
CA MET A 277 1.46 -3.67 12.25
C MET A 277 2.98 -3.64 12.38
N MET A 278 3.45 -3.72 13.62
CA MET A 278 4.87 -3.63 13.92
C MET A 278 5.67 -4.85 13.48
N GLU A 279 5.04 -6.02 13.38
CA GLU A 279 5.66 -7.20 12.77
C GLU A 279 5.78 -7.01 11.25
N TRP A 280 4.72 -6.52 10.60
CA TRP A 280 4.66 -6.39 9.14
C TRP A 280 5.60 -5.32 8.58
N ALA A 281 5.78 -4.23 9.33
CA ALA A 281 6.62 -3.09 8.95
C ALA A 281 8.13 -3.39 9.03
N LEU A 282 8.54 -4.50 9.66
CA LEU A 282 9.94 -4.90 9.70
C LEU A 282 10.41 -5.43 8.34
N PRO A 283 11.68 -5.18 7.96
CA PRO A 283 12.30 -5.89 6.84
C PRO A 283 12.22 -7.42 7.06
N THR A 284 11.99 -8.19 6.00
CA THR A 284 11.62 -9.60 6.09
C THR A 284 12.53 -10.44 6.99
N LYS A 285 13.86 -10.32 6.83
CA LYS A 285 14.84 -11.04 7.67
C LYS A 285 14.78 -10.67 9.15
N ALA A 286 14.49 -9.40 9.47
CA ALA A 286 14.33 -8.94 10.84
C ALA A 286 12.99 -9.42 11.43
N ALA A 287 11.93 -9.38 10.63
CA ALA A 287 10.60 -9.85 11.03
C ALA A 287 10.60 -11.36 11.35
N ILE A 288 11.35 -12.19 10.61
CA ILE A 288 11.53 -13.62 10.92
C ILE A 288 12.16 -13.79 12.30
N ARG A 289 13.33 -13.17 12.54
CA ARG A 289 14.01 -13.25 13.85
C ARG A 289 13.14 -12.71 15.00
N PHE A 290 12.41 -11.63 14.75
CA PHE A 290 11.49 -11.06 15.72
C PHE A 290 10.40 -12.06 16.09
N LYS A 291 9.86 -12.77 15.10
CA LYS A 291 8.87 -13.82 15.33
C LYS A 291 9.43 -15.00 16.11
N ASP A 292 10.62 -15.47 15.75
CA ASP A 292 11.29 -16.57 16.44
C ASP A 292 11.51 -16.22 17.92
N MET A 293 12.00 -15.01 18.20
CA MET A 293 12.12 -14.49 19.56
C MET A 293 10.78 -14.45 20.31
N LEU A 294 9.68 -14.06 19.66
CA LEU A 294 8.36 -14.05 20.29
C LEU A 294 7.88 -15.46 20.65
N VAL A 295 8.18 -16.46 19.82
CA VAL A 295 7.88 -17.88 20.09
C VAL A 295 8.71 -18.36 21.27
N ASP A 296 10.03 -18.12 21.25
CA ASP A 296 10.94 -18.52 22.34
C ASP A 296 10.53 -17.92 23.69
N LEU A 297 10.10 -16.65 23.71
CA LEU A 297 9.62 -15.99 24.92
C LEU A 297 8.26 -16.56 25.39
N ALA A 298 7.40 -16.96 24.47
CA ALA A 298 6.12 -17.58 24.80
C ALA A 298 6.34 -18.98 25.40
N ASP A 299 7.22 -19.78 24.81
CA ASP A 299 7.56 -21.13 25.29
C ASP A 299 8.20 -21.11 26.69
N GLN A 300 8.90 -20.02 27.03
CA GLN A 300 9.45 -19.78 28.36
C GLN A 300 8.44 -19.18 29.36
N GLY A 301 7.20 -18.87 28.96
CA GLY A 301 6.21 -18.19 29.80
C GLY A 301 6.60 -16.75 30.17
N LYS A 302 7.53 -16.13 29.42
CA LYS A 302 8.11 -14.81 29.70
C LYS A 302 7.58 -13.71 28.78
N ARG A 303 6.79 -14.06 27.77
CA ARG A 303 6.29 -13.11 26.76
C ARG A 303 5.50 -11.97 27.38
N ASP A 304 4.58 -12.27 28.30
CA ASP A 304 3.73 -11.23 28.90
C ASP A 304 4.54 -10.32 29.84
N VAL A 305 5.45 -10.90 30.62
CA VAL A 305 6.37 -10.16 31.52
C VAL A 305 7.22 -9.16 30.74
N TYR A 306 7.72 -9.54 29.56
CA TYR A 306 8.55 -8.65 28.75
C TYR A 306 7.79 -7.88 27.68
N ARG A 307 6.46 -8.06 27.56
CA ARG A 307 5.63 -7.36 26.56
C ARG A 307 5.85 -5.85 26.55
N PRO A 308 5.98 -5.15 27.69
CA PRO A 308 6.27 -3.71 27.72
C PRO A 308 7.60 -3.30 27.10
N PHE A 309 8.54 -4.23 26.85
CA PHE A 309 9.88 -3.97 26.33
C PHE A 309 10.13 -4.53 24.92
N ILE A 310 9.26 -5.42 24.45
CA ILE A 310 9.33 -5.96 23.09
C ILE A 310 8.93 -4.86 22.11
N ARG A 311 9.79 -4.51 21.14
CA ARG A 311 9.51 -3.52 20.09
C ARG A 311 9.72 -4.13 18.71
N GLY A 312 8.87 -3.74 17.77
CA GLY A 312 8.93 -4.08 16.35
C GLY A 312 9.20 -2.85 15.49
N GLY A 313 8.77 -2.88 14.23
CA GLY A 313 8.96 -1.79 13.28
C GLY A 313 7.96 -0.65 13.43
N LEU A 314 8.31 0.52 12.89
CA LEU A 314 7.42 1.65 12.67
C LEU A 314 6.83 1.56 11.25
N TRP A 315 5.61 2.04 11.04
CA TRP A 315 4.95 1.99 9.73
C TRP A 315 5.79 2.62 8.61
N ASP A 316 6.51 3.71 8.87
CA ASP A 316 7.37 4.36 7.87
C ASP A 316 8.44 3.42 7.27
N ASN A 317 8.81 2.36 7.98
CA ASN A 317 9.74 1.34 7.46
C ASN A 317 9.15 0.54 6.28
N PHE A 318 7.85 0.61 6.00
CA PHE A 318 7.30 0.10 4.75
C PHE A 318 7.88 0.80 3.52
N MET A 319 8.24 2.08 3.62
CA MET A 319 8.93 2.80 2.55
C MET A 319 10.37 2.28 2.34
N VAL A 320 10.99 1.70 3.38
CA VAL A 320 12.30 1.05 3.26
C VAL A 320 12.14 -0.38 2.72
N LYS A 321 11.16 -1.11 3.25
CA LYS A 321 10.84 -2.49 2.84
C LYS A 321 10.40 -2.55 1.37
N TYR A 322 9.67 -1.54 0.92
CA TYR A 322 9.14 -1.41 -0.44
C TYR A 322 9.50 -0.04 -1.03
N PRO A 323 10.62 0.05 -1.77
CA PRO A 323 11.02 1.25 -2.51
C PRO A 323 9.90 1.80 -3.42
N GLU A 324 9.07 0.96 -4.00
CA GLU A 324 7.95 1.38 -4.85
C GLU A 324 6.88 2.16 -4.05
N SER A 325 6.64 1.79 -2.78
CA SER A 325 5.79 2.58 -1.87
C SER A 325 6.44 3.93 -1.54
N ASN A 326 7.75 3.95 -1.33
CA ASN A 326 8.49 5.20 -1.11
C ASN A 326 8.35 6.15 -2.31
N MET A 327 8.56 5.65 -3.53
CA MET A 327 8.42 6.45 -4.76
C MET A 327 7.01 7.03 -4.89
N MET A 328 5.97 6.20 -4.68
CA MET A 328 4.58 6.65 -4.71
C MET A 328 4.31 7.71 -3.62
N HIS A 329 4.84 7.53 -2.42
CA HIS A 329 4.68 8.48 -1.32
C HIS A 329 5.40 9.81 -1.60
N LYS A 330 6.60 9.76 -2.16
CA LYS A 330 7.36 10.96 -2.49
C LYS A 330 6.78 11.68 -3.70
N LYS A 331 6.18 10.97 -4.66
CA LYS A 331 5.30 11.55 -5.69
C LYS A 331 4.13 12.29 -5.06
N MET A 332 3.45 11.68 -4.09
CA MET A 332 2.36 12.34 -3.37
C MET A 332 2.82 13.65 -2.70
N LEU A 333 3.95 13.66 -2.01
CA LEU A 333 4.50 14.88 -1.41
C LEU A 333 4.90 15.93 -2.45
N TYR A 334 5.48 15.49 -3.56
CA TYR A 334 5.86 16.36 -4.68
C TYR A 334 4.62 17.05 -5.29
N VAL A 335 3.56 16.29 -5.57
CA VAL A 335 2.30 16.82 -6.10
C VAL A 335 1.57 17.68 -5.07
N SER A 336 1.56 17.31 -3.79
CA SER A 336 0.95 18.10 -2.70
C SER A 336 1.49 19.54 -2.67
N LYS A 337 2.81 19.71 -2.86
CA LYS A 337 3.43 21.04 -2.95
C LYS A 337 2.90 21.86 -4.14
N LYS A 338 2.71 21.24 -5.31
CA LYS A 338 2.22 21.90 -6.54
C LYS A 338 0.76 22.34 -6.43
N VAL A 339 -0.08 21.59 -5.71
CA VAL A 339 -1.54 21.79 -5.69
C VAL A 339 -2.06 22.57 -4.48
N ARG A 340 -1.20 22.99 -3.56
CA ARG A 340 -1.59 23.63 -2.28
C ARG A 340 -2.68 24.70 -2.40
N ASN A 341 -2.57 25.54 -3.43
CA ASN A 341 -3.46 26.68 -3.70
C ASN A 341 -4.53 26.39 -4.78
N LEU A 342 -4.76 25.12 -5.11
CA LEU A 342 -5.69 24.66 -6.14
C LEU A 342 -6.71 23.69 -5.53
N PRO A 343 -7.84 24.16 -4.99
CA PRO A 343 -8.74 23.31 -4.20
C PRO A 343 -9.21 22.03 -4.91
N ARG A 344 -9.50 22.10 -6.22
CA ARG A 344 -9.91 20.92 -7.01
C ARG A 344 -8.77 19.93 -7.17
N ALA A 345 -7.58 20.38 -7.56
CA ALA A 345 -6.40 19.55 -7.71
C ALA A 345 -5.93 18.96 -6.35
N ARG A 346 -6.07 19.74 -5.27
CA ARG A 346 -5.76 19.28 -3.91
C ARG A 346 -6.68 18.14 -3.47
N ARG A 347 -7.98 18.19 -3.80
CA ARG A 347 -8.89 17.09 -3.50
C ARG A 347 -8.52 15.81 -4.26
N GLU A 348 -8.13 15.93 -5.53
CA GLU A 348 -7.60 14.78 -6.28
C GLU A 348 -6.33 14.24 -5.61
N MET A 349 -5.37 15.10 -5.26
CA MET A 349 -4.16 14.67 -4.54
C MET A 349 -4.48 13.99 -3.20
N TRP A 350 -5.46 14.47 -2.44
CA TRP A 350 -5.89 13.83 -1.18
C TRP A 350 -6.46 12.42 -1.37
N LYS A 351 -7.09 12.12 -2.52
CA LYS A 351 -7.47 10.73 -2.84
C LYS A 351 -6.24 9.84 -3.01
N GLY A 352 -5.18 10.39 -3.58
CA GLY A 352 -3.86 9.75 -3.65
C GLY A 352 -3.17 9.56 -2.29
N GLN A 353 -3.71 10.10 -1.18
CA GLN A 353 -3.19 9.86 0.17
C GLN A 353 -3.87 8.67 0.88
N CYS A 354 -4.77 7.94 0.21
CA CYS A 354 -5.43 6.77 0.80
C CYS A 354 -4.40 5.70 1.18
N ASN A 355 -4.34 5.33 2.46
CA ASN A 355 -3.20 4.60 3.01
C ASN A 355 -3.02 3.18 2.45
N CYS A 356 -4.09 2.51 2.04
CA CYS A 356 -4.09 1.06 1.79
C CYS A 356 -3.09 0.60 0.72
N ALA A 357 -2.79 1.45 -0.26
CA ALA A 357 -1.83 1.12 -1.32
C ALA A 357 -0.36 1.29 -0.89
N TYR A 358 -0.07 1.88 0.28
CA TYR A 358 1.29 2.22 0.69
C TYR A 358 2.00 1.15 1.53
N TRP A 359 1.30 0.11 1.96
CA TRP A 359 1.87 -0.90 2.85
C TRP A 359 1.18 -2.25 2.68
N HIS A 360 1.75 -3.30 3.27
CA HIS A 360 1.20 -4.64 3.20
C HIS A 360 1.25 -5.33 4.56
N GLY A 361 0.08 -5.80 5.00
CA GLY A 361 -0.09 -6.68 6.16
C GLY A 361 -0.66 -8.03 5.73
N VAL A 362 -1.92 -8.29 6.08
CA VAL A 362 -2.65 -9.52 5.66
C VAL A 362 -3.61 -9.26 4.49
N PHE A 363 -4.12 -8.04 4.38
CA PHE A 363 -4.97 -7.62 3.27
C PHE A 363 -4.06 -7.07 2.17
N GLY A 364 -4.21 -7.57 0.93
CA GLY A 364 -3.21 -7.41 -0.14
C GLY A 364 -2.51 -6.05 -0.22
N GLY A 365 -3.23 -4.94 0.01
CA GLY A 365 -2.63 -3.62 0.26
C GLY A 365 -1.79 -3.16 -0.93
N LEU A 366 -0.53 -2.80 -0.68
CA LEU A 366 0.46 -2.47 -1.70
C LEU A 366 0.50 -3.50 -2.83
N TYR A 367 0.31 -4.80 -2.57
CA TYR A 367 0.35 -5.83 -3.62
C TYR A 367 -0.86 -5.79 -4.56
N LEU A 368 -1.95 -5.12 -4.20
CA LEU A 368 -3.13 -4.95 -5.07
C LEU A 368 -2.87 -3.81 -6.07
N ASN A 369 -2.49 -4.18 -7.29
CA ASN A 369 -2.12 -3.23 -8.34
C ASN A 369 -3.23 -2.19 -8.67
N HIS A 370 -4.50 -2.52 -8.53
CA HIS A 370 -5.61 -1.58 -8.75
C HIS A 370 -5.68 -0.48 -7.68
N LEU A 371 -5.22 -0.74 -6.44
CA LEU A 371 -5.13 0.29 -5.40
C LEU A 371 -3.95 1.25 -5.66
N ARG A 372 -2.79 0.72 -6.06
CA ARG A 372 -1.64 1.54 -6.48
C ARG A 372 -1.97 2.39 -7.70
N HIS A 373 -2.61 1.77 -8.69
CA HIS A 373 -3.08 2.47 -9.88
C HIS A 373 -4.00 3.64 -9.52
N ALA A 374 -4.97 3.44 -8.63
CA ALA A 374 -5.87 4.52 -8.21
C ALA A 374 -5.13 5.66 -7.50
N VAL A 375 -4.12 5.36 -6.68
CA VAL A 375 -3.26 6.40 -6.09
C VAL A 375 -2.54 7.19 -7.20
N TYR A 376 -1.83 6.52 -8.10
CA TYR A 376 -1.14 7.18 -9.21
C TYR A 376 -2.10 7.98 -10.09
N GLU A 377 -3.27 7.43 -10.41
CA GLU A 377 -4.29 8.08 -11.23
C GLU A 377 -4.70 9.44 -10.64
N HIS A 378 -4.96 9.47 -9.34
CA HIS A 378 -5.33 10.70 -8.65
C HIS A 378 -4.16 11.69 -8.50
N LEU A 379 -2.94 11.20 -8.29
CA LEU A 379 -1.74 12.04 -8.26
C LEU A 379 -1.42 12.67 -9.62
N ILE A 380 -1.53 11.90 -10.70
CA ILE A 380 -1.29 12.38 -12.07
C ILE A 380 -2.36 13.41 -12.46
N ARG A 381 -3.64 13.15 -12.16
CA ARG A 381 -4.72 14.14 -12.40
C ARG A 381 -4.47 15.45 -11.66
N ALA A 382 -4.07 15.36 -10.39
CA ALA A 382 -3.76 16.53 -9.58
C ALA A 382 -2.57 17.32 -10.12
N GLU A 383 -1.51 16.61 -10.55
CA GLU A 383 -0.34 17.21 -11.18
C GLU A 383 -0.69 17.91 -12.51
N GLN A 384 -1.46 17.25 -13.38
CA GLN A 384 -1.93 17.84 -14.64
C GLN A 384 -2.68 19.16 -14.42
N MET A 385 -3.56 19.22 -13.41
CA MET A 385 -4.27 20.45 -13.07
C MET A 385 -3.32 21.58 -12.63
N ALA A 386 -2.24 21.26 -11.90
CA ALA A 386 -1.22 22.23 -11.53
C ALA A 386 -0.35 22.68 -12.71
N GLU A 387 0.00 21.75 -13.61
CA GLU A 387 0.77 22.02 -14.82
C GLU A 387 -0.01 22.86 -15.82
N GLN A 388 -1.30 22.58 -16.03
CA GLN A 388 -2.19 23.41 -16.86
C GLN A 388 -2.16 24.87 -16.41
N LYS A 389 -2.19 25.13 -15.10
CA LYS A 389 -2.07 26.50 -14.58
C LYS A 389 -0.66 27.07 -14.78
N SER A 390 0.36 26.31 -14.44
CA SER A 390 1.78 26.76 -14.47
C SER A 390 2.24 27.07 -15.90
N HIS A 391 1.74 26.33 -16.89
CA HIS A 391 2.03 26.52 -18.31
C HIS A 391 0.99 27.37 -19.05
N LYS A 392 0.08 28.05 -18.32
CA LYS A 392 -0.95 28.94 -18.88
C LYS A 392 -1.82 28.26 -19.95
N GLY A 393 -2.16 27.00 -19.75
CA GLY A 393 -2.97 26.19 -20.66
C GLY A 393 -2.29 25.81 -21.97
N LYS A 394 -0.96 25.95 -22.09
CA LYS A 394 -0.23 25.50 -23.28
C LYS A 394 -0.10 23.98 -23.30
N ASP A 395 -0.35 23.38 -24.46
CA ASP A 395 -0.25 21.92 -24.67
C ASP A 395 1.09 21.46 -25.25
N LYS A 396 2.04 22.39 -25.44
CA LYS A 396 3.40 22.09 -25.92
C LYS A 396 4.43 22.75 -25.02
N TRP A 397 5.03 21.94 -24.16
CA TRP A 397 6.12 22.32 -23.27
C TRP A 397 6.93 21.08 -22.93
N LEU A 398 8.18 21.29 -22.54
CA LEU A 398 9.09 20.26 -22.05
C LEU A 398 9.92 20.89 -20.94
N THR A 399 9.96 20.25 -19.79
CA THR A 399 10.72 20.68 -18.62
C THR A 399 11.48 19.51 -18.02
N TYR A 400 12.50 19.84 -17.23
CA TYR A 400 13.19 18.88 -16.40
C TYR A 400 13.46 19.48 -15.02
N GLU A 401 13.64 18.60 -14.04
CA GLU A 401 14.04 18.94 -12.68
C GLU A 401 15.07 17.91 -12.20
N ILE A 402 16.07 18.36 -11.44
CA ILE A 402 17.01 17.48 -10.75
C ILE A 402 16.74 17.64 -9.26
N ILE A 403 16.36 16.55 -8.61
CA ILE A 403 15.96 16.55 -7.22
C ILE A 403 16.23 15.19 -6.61
N ASP A 404 16.62 15.15 -5.34
CA ASP A 404 16.54 13.96 -4.52
C ASP A 404 15.06 13.66 -4.30
N PHE A 405 14.49 12.81 -5.15
CA PHE A 405 13.05 12.57 -5.19
C PHE A 405 12.66 11.67 -4.03
N ASP A 406 13.38 10.57 -3.85
CA ASP A 406 13.02 9.48 -2.94
C ASP A 406 13.58 9.65 -1.51
N LYS A 407 14.47 10.63 -1.30
CA LYS A 407 15.12 10.99 -0.03
C LYS A 407 16.22 10.03 0.39
N ASP A 408 16.94 9.46 -0.56
CA ASP A 408 18.13 8.63 -0.32
C ASP A 408 19.47 9.43 -0.33
N GLY A 409 19.41 10.74 -0.60
CA GLY A 409 20.57 11.64 -0.69
C GLY A 409 21.24 11.68 -2.07
N ARG A 410 20.68 10.99 -3.07
CA ARG A 410 21.10 11.01 -4.48
C ARG A 410 20.05 11.74 -5.30
N GLN A 411 20.43 12.20 -6.49
CA GLN A 411 19.55 13.03 -7.31
C GLN A 411 18.95 12.21 -8.46
N GLU A 412 17.64 12.29 -8.62
CA GLU A 412 16.89 11.83 -9.78
C GLU A 412 16.79 12.95 -10.82
N VAL A 413 16.53 12.54 -12.07
CA VAL A 413 16.22 13.46 -13.17
C VAL A 413 14.79 13.24 -13.61
N LEU A 414 13.93 14.23 -13.37
CA LEU A 414 12.51 14.18 -13.70
C LEU A 414 12.28 14.94 -15.00
N VAL A 415 11.84 14.26 -16.06
CA VAL A 415 11.44 14.90 -17.33
C VAL A 415 9.93 14.93 -17.42
N SER A 416 9.37 16.06 -17.85
CA SER A 416 7.93 16.24 -17.95
C SER A 416 7.55 17.04 -19.20
N ASN A 417 6.50 16.60 -19.88
CA ASN A 417 5.82 17.36 -20.93
C ASN A 417 4.29 17.26 -20.75
N SER A 418 3.51 17.84 -21.68
CA SER A 418 2.04 17.83 -21.62
C SER A 418 1.40 16.44 -21.71
N ILE A 419 2.15 15.42 -22.15
CA ILE A 419 1.64 14.07 -22.44
C ILE A 419 2.19 13.03 -21.46
N MET A 420 3.43 13.19 -20.98
CA MET A 420 4.08 12.19 -20.13
C MET A 420 5.01 12.78 -19.08
N ASN A 421 5.22 12.01 -18.01
CA ASN A 421 6.35 12.14 -17.10
C ASN A 421 7.30 10.95 -17.35
N ALA A 422 8.61 11.18 -17.35
CA ALA A 422 9.62 10.13 -17.45
C ALA A 422 10.74 10.43 -16.45
N TYR A 423 10.81 9.64 -15.38
CA TYR A 423 11.70 9.91 -14.24
C TYR A 423 12.81 8.87 -14.14
N PHE A 424 14.05 9.35 -14.00
CA PHE A 424 15.26 8.53 -14.07
C PHE A 424 16.04 8.59 -12.77
N SER A 425 16.65 7.47 -12.39
CA SER A 425 17.58 7.37 -11.26
C SER A 425 18.99 7.04 -11.78
N PRO A 426 19.86 8.04 -11.99
CA PRO A 426 21.27 7.83 -12.34
C PRO A 426 22.00 6.95 -11.30
N ALA A 427 21.63 7.08 -10.03
CA ALA A 427 22.18 6.32 -8.93
C ALA A 427 21.97 4.80 -9.01
N TYR A 428 20.95 4.36 -9.75
CA TYR A 428 20.55 2.96 -9.86
C TYR A 428 20.40 2.58 -11.34
N GLY A 429 21.51 2.18 -11.97
CA GLY A 429 21.58 1.70 -13.36
C GLY A 429 21.24 2.73 -14.44
N GLY A 430 21.04 4.00 -14.08
CA GLY A 430 20.48 5.00 -15.00
C GLY A 430 19.09 4.60 -15.52
N THR A 431 18.30 3.97 -14.66
CA THR A 431 16.99 3.37 -14.98
C THR A 431 15.87 4.41 -14.95
N LEU A 432 14.80 4.15 -15.69
CA LEU A 432 13.52 4.84 -15.55
C LEU A 432 12.70 4.13 -14.46
N PHE A 433 12.23 4.87 -13.46
CA PHE A 433 11.42 4.33 -12.36
C PHE A 433 9.96 4.79 -12.38
N GLU A 434 9.60 5.82 -13.15
CA GLU A 434 8.23 6.28 -13.33
C GLU A 434 7.98 6.72 -14.78
N LEU A 435 6.87 6.25 -15.37
CA LEU A 435 6.42 6.62 -16.71
C LEU A 435 4.91 6.90 -16.68
N ASP A 436 4.54 8.15 -16.46
CA ASP A 436 3.14 8.55 -16.47
C ASP A 436 2.68 8.85 -17.89
N PHE A 437 1.56 8.27 -18.31
CA PHE A 437 0.80 8.69 -19.46
C PHE A 437 -0.36 9.58 -19.01
N LYS A 438 -0.13 10.90 -19.08
CA LYS A 438 -1.04 11.93 -18.55
C LYS A 438 -2.45 11.90 -19.17
N PRO A 439 -2.65 11.70 -20.48
CA PRO A 439 -4.00 11.65 -21.07
C PRO A 439 -4.94 10.61 -20.45
N ARG A 440 -4.39 9.56 -19.82
CA ARG A 440 -5.16 8.50 -19.15
C ARG A 440 -4.90 8.44 -17.65
N ALA A 441 -4.10 9.36 -17.11
CA ALA A 441 -3.65 9.35 -15.72
C ALA A 441 -3.13 7.96 -15.29
N PHE A 442 -2.25 7.38 -16.11
CA PHE A 442 -1.81 6.00 -15.92
C PHE A 442 -0.29 5.94 -15.77
N ASN A 443 0.22 5.40 -14.66
CA ASN A 443 1.65 5.10 -14.53
C ASN A 443 1.94 3.70 -15.08
N LEU A 444 2.63 3.64 -16.22
CA LEU A 444 2.99 2.38 -16.88
C LEU A 444 4.07 1.61 -16.14
N ALA A 445 4.85 2.28 -15.28
CA ALA A 445 5.91 1.68 -14.48
C ALA A 445 5.44 1.25 -13.08
N ASP A 446 4.13 1.28 -12.78
CA ASP A 446 3.52 0.86 -11.50
C ASP A 446 3.58 -0.67 -11.29
N THR A 447 4.80 -1.19 -11.20
CA THR A 447 5.12 -2.60 -10.97
C THR A 447 5.65 -2.81 -9.57
N LEU A 448 5.76 -4.07 -9.14
CA LEU A 448 6.40 -4.45 -7.88
C LEU A 448 7.44 -5.54 -8.10
N THR A 449 8.60 -5.33 -7.51
CA THR A 449 9.67 -6.32 -7.47
C THR A 449 9.26 -7.55 -6.65
N ARG A 450 9.64 -8.76 -7.08
CA ARG A 450 9.34 -9.99 -6.34
C ARG A 450 10.25 -10.10 -5.12
N ARG A 451 9.68 -10.00 -3.92
CA ARG A 451 10.42 -10.02 -2.66
C ARG A 451 10.03 -11.20 -1.78
N GLU A 452 10.94 -11.54 -0.88
CA GLU A 452 10.67 -12.47 0.20
C GLU A 452 9.76 -11.81 1.24
N GLU A 453 8.75 -12.54 1.71
CA GLU A 453 7.84 -12.14 2.79
C GLU A 453 7.88 -13.19 3.89
N VAL A 454 7.60 -12.77 5.13
CA VAL A 454 7.72 -13.61 6.33
C VAL A 454 6.88 -14.87 6.21
N TYR A 455 5.67 -14.74 5.66
CA TYR A 455 4.77 -15.87 5.49
C TYR A 455 5.31 -16.93 4.52
N HIS A 456 6.24 -16.61 3.61
CA HIS A 456 6.87 -17.61 2.73
C HIS A 456 7.66 -18.68 3.52
N HIS A 457 8.18 -18.36 4.71
CA HIS A 457 8.98 -19.29 5.52
C HIS A 457 8.14 -20.34 6.24
N LYS A 458 6.98 -19.95 6.79
CA LYS A 458 6.05 -20.89 7.44
C LYS A 458 5.66 -22.05 6.51
N PHE A 459 5.60 -21.79 5.20
CA PHE A 459 5.32 -22.83 4.19
C PHE A 459 6.48 -23.78 3.97
N ARG A 460 7.73 -23.26 3.91
CA ARG A 460 8.92 -24.10 3.72
C ARG A 460 9.07 -25.13 4.84
N GLU A 461 8.61 -24.79 6.05
CA GLU A 461 8.62 -25.66 7.22
C GLU A 461 7.42 -26.63 7.26
N GLN A 462 6.20 -26.18 6.95
CA GLN A 462 5.02 -27.07 6.92
C GLN A 462 5.09 -28.14 5.81
N VAL A 463 5.77 -27.87 4.69
CA VAL A 463 6.04 -28.86 3.64
C VAL A 463 7.00 -29.97 4.13
N LYS A 464 7.81 -29.72 5.18
CA LYS A 464 8.68 -30.74 5.79
C LYS A 464 7.97 -31.60 6.85
N VAL A 465 6.84 -31.16 7.41
CA VAL A 465 6.21 -31.76 8.62
C VAL A 465 4.84 -32.40 8.33
N SER A 466 4.39 -32.49 7.07
CA SER A 466 3.07 -33.05 6.75
C SER A 466 3.03 -34.58 6.83
N ASN A 467 2.90 -35.11 8.05
CA ASN A 467 2.47 -36.49 8.31
C ASN A 467 1.68 -36.70 9.62
N VAL A 468 0.92 -35.71 10.11
CA VAL A 468 -0.02 -35.94 11.23
C VAL A 468 -1.34 -35.21 11.00
N ASN A 469 -2.43 -35.98 10.98
CA ASN A 469 -3.82 -35.55 10.92
C ASN A 469 -4.37 -35.47 12.35
N THR A 470 -4.74 -34.28 12.82
CA THR A 470 -5.62 -34.15 13.99
C THR A 470 -6.69 -33.09 13.71
N ARG A 471 -7.95 -33.56 13.66
CA ARG A 471 -9.16 -32.73 13.59
C ARG A 471 -9.63 -32.42 15.02
N VAL A 472 -9.90 -31.16 15.32
CA VAL A 472 -10.56 -30.67 16.54
C VAL A 472 -11.77 -29.79 16.13
N PRO A 473 -12.89 -29.74 16.88
CA PRO A 473 -14.17 -29.13 16.43
C PRO A 473 -14.13 -27.61 16.27
N ARG A 474 -15.00 -27.07 15.39
CA ARG A 474 -14.96 -25.71 14.79
C ARG A 474 -15.56 -24.60 15.67
N GLU A 475 -14.68 -23.75 16.21
CA GLU A 475 -14.89 -22.32 16.46
C GLU A 475 -14.47 -21.51 15.21
N ILE A 476 -15.08 -20.35 14.94
CA ILE A 476 -14.66 -19.49 13.82
C ILE A 476 -13.40 -18.74 14.24
N LYS A 477 -12.32 -18.98 13.51
CA LYS A 477 -11.00 -18.39 13.73
C LYS A 477 -10.98 -16.93 13.23
N SER A 478 -10.28 -16.05 13.96
CA SER A 478 -9.99 -14.69 13.48
C SER A 478 -9.09 -14.73 12.23
N ILE A 479 -9.02 -13.66 11.45
CA ILE A 479 -8.15 -13.63 10.26
C ILE A 479 -6.66 -13.89 10.58
N HIS A 480 -6.22 -13.54 11.80
CA HIS A 480 -4.87 -13.84 12.28
C HIS A 480 -4.64 -15.34 12.55
N GLU A 481 -5.72 -16.11 12.62
CA GLU A 481 -5.75 -17.56 12.91
C GLU A 481 -6.22 -18.40 11.71
N ILE A 482 -6.75 -17.79 10.64
CA ILE A 482 -7.18 -18.49 9.42
C ILE A 482 -5.94 -18.95 8.63
N SER A 483 -5.70 -20.25 8.68
CA SER A 483 -4.65 -20.95 7.93
C SER A 483 -5.23 -22.15 7.17
N GLU A 484 -6.40 -22.00 6.55
CA GLU A 484 -6.93 -23.04 5.64
C GLU A 484 -6.35 -22.81 4.24
N HIS A 485 -5.29 -23.55 3.94
CA HIS A 485 -4.48 -23.39 2.74
C HIS A 485 -5.14 -24.07 1.52
N LYS A 486 -5.56 -23.29 0.52
CA LYS A 486 -5.62 -23.81 -0.86
C LYS A 486 -4.19 -24.13 -1.29
N LYS A 487 -3.93 -25.38 -1.68
CA LYS A 487 -2.61 -25.87 -2.13
C LYS A 487 -2.21 -25.17 -3.44
N LEU A 488 -1.51 -24.05 -3.35
CA LEU A 488 -0.76 -23.48 -4.47
C LEU A 488 0.55 -24.28 -4.62
N ASP A 489 0.94 -24.68 -5.82
CA ASP A 489 2.26 -25.30 -6.07
C ASP A 489 3.34 -24.20 -6.08
N LEU A 490 3.68 -23.72 -4.88
CA LEU A 490 4.61 -22.61 -4.67
C LEU A 490 6.04 -22.91 -5.17
N LYS A 491 6.42 -24.19 -5.34
CA LYS A 491 7.73 -24.58 -5.91
C LYS A 491 7.91 -24.12 -7.35
N LYS A 492 6.82 -23.84 -8.08
CA LYS A 492 6.86 -23.40 -9.48
C LYS A 492 6.80 -21.88 -9.68
N GLY A 493 6.58 -21.08 -8.62
CA GLY A 493 6.35 -19.63 -8.78
C GLY A 493 6.96 -18.73 -7.70
N LEU A 494 7.62 -19.27 -6.67
CA LEU A 494 8.27 -18.46 -5.64
C LEU A 494 9.70 -18.09 -6.05
N PHE A 495 9.83 -16.96 -6.74
CA PHE A 495 11.10 -16.37 -7.15
C PHE A 495 11.31 -15.02 -6.47
N TYR A 496 12.55 -14.68 -6.17
CA TYR A 496 12.91 -13.39 -5.59
C TYR A 496 13.91 -12.69 -6.49
N ASP A 497 13.69 -11.40 -6.68
CA ASP A 497 14.56 -10.57 -7.49
C ASP A 497 15.69 -9.99 -6.63
N TRP A 498 16.91 -10.01 -7.15
CA TRP A 498 18.08 -9.40 -6.51
C TRP A 498 18.24 -7.91 -6.88
N TYR A 499 17.39 -7.38 -7.76
CA TYR A 499 17.33 -5.99 -8.21
C TYR A 499 15.87 -5.51 -8.31
N GLU A 500 15.67 -4.20 -8.21
CA GLU A 500 14.37 -3.57 -8.41
C GLU A 500 13.90 -3.63 -9.87
N ARG A 501 12.62 -3.99 -10.07
CA ARG A 501 11.96 -4.05 -11.38
C ARG A 501 11.62 -2.62 -11.86
N ARG A 502 12.51 -2.07 -12.68
CA ARG A 502 12.44 -0.74 -13.31
C ARG A 502 12.51 -0.86 -14.84
N SER A 503 12.54 0.24 -15.60
CA SER A 503 12.73 0.20 -17.06
C SER A 503 14.08 0.77 -17.49
N PHE A 504 14.54 0.39 -18.68
CA PHE A 504 15.90 0.67 -19.18
C PHE A 504 16.99 0.12 -18.25
N ILE A 505 16.81 -1.11 -17.78
CA ILE A 505 17.83 -1.84 -17.02
C ILE A 505 18.79 -2.48 -18.02
N ASP A 506 20.07 -2.21 -17.86
CA ASP A 506 21.11 -2.71 -18.77
C ASP A 506 21.72 -3.99 -18.20
N HIS A 507 21.59 -5.08 -18.96
CA HIS A 507 22.14 -6.39 -18.64
C HIS A 507 23.32 -6.73 -19.54
N ILE A 508 24.30 -7.44 -18.98
CA ILE A 508 25.26 -8.23 -19.77
C ILE A 508 25.08 -9.68 -19.33
N LEU A 509 24.32 -10.44 -20.12
CA LEU A 509 23.99 -11.82 -19.80
C LEU A 509 25.18 -12.75 -20.05
N GLY A 510 25.31 -13.78 -19.21
CA GLY A 510 26.25 -14.86 -19.45
C GLY A 510 25.80 -15.77 -20.60
N GLU A 511 26.78 -16.38 -21.29
CA GLU A 511 26.55 -17.23 -22.46
C GLU A 511 25.56 -18.40 -22.19
N GLU A 512 25.53 -18.90 -20.95
CA GLU A 512 24.65 -19.99 -20.50
C GLU A 512 23.23 -19.54 -20.11
N THR A 513 22.89 -18.25 -20.24
CA THR A 513 21.60 -17.73 -19.80
C THR A 513 20.46 -18.28 -20.66
N THR A 514 19.47 -18.88 -20.01
CA THR A 514 18.21 -19.29 -20.63
C THR A 514 17.05 -18.38 -20.22
N PHE A 515 15.99 -18.39 -21.03
CA PHE A 515 14.73 -17.69 -20.71
C PHE A 515 14.18 -18.07 -19.33
N GLU A 516 14.19 -19.36 -18.97
CA GLU A 516 13.72 -19.84 -17.67
C GLU A 516 14.58 -19.33 -16.50
N GLN A 517 15.91 -19.31 -16.66
CA GLN A 517 16.81 -18.75 -15.65
C GLN A 517 16.57 -17.24 -15.46
N PHE A 518 16.43 -16.50 -16.55
CA PHE A 518 16.12 -15.07 -16.51
C PHE A 518 14.77 -14.80 -15.82
N LYS A 519 13.72 -15.54 -16.21
CA LYS A 519 12.39 -15.46 -15.59
C LYS A 519 12.44 -15.66 -14.08
N ARG A 520 13.27 -16.59 -13.60
CA ARG A 520 13.42 -16.91 -12.17
C ARG A 520 14.38 -15.97 -11.43
N CYS A 521 14.97 -14.99 -12.11
CA CYS A 521 16.02 -14.13 -11.58
C CYS A 521 17.24 -14.93 -11.07
N ASN A 522 17.53 -16.05 -11.72
CA ASN A 522 18.63 -16.96 -11.38
C ASN A 522 19.42 -17.29 -12.65
N TYR A 523 20.18 -16.32 -13.12
CA TYR A 523 20.98 -16.38 -14.33
C TYR A 523 22.36 -15.76 -14.05
N PRO A 524 23.40 -16.12 -14.83
CA PRO A 524 24.68 -15.42 -14.74
C PRO A 524 24.53 -14.00 -15.30
N GLU A 525 24.48 -13.00 -14.44
CA GLU A 525 24.68 -11.60 -14.80
C GLU A 525 26.19 -11.33 -14.80
N TRP A 526 26.78 -11.11 -15.97
CA TRP A 526 28.20 -10.82 -16.11
C TRP A 526 28.52 -9.33 -15.95
N GLY A 527 27.53 -8.46 -16.12
CA GLY A 527 27.71 -7.00 -16.04
C GLY A 527 27.54 -6.43 -14.64
N ASP A 528 28.02 -5.20 -14.45
CA ASP A 528 27.80 -4.41 -13.25
C ASP A 528 26.96 -3.16 -13.53
N PHE A 529 25.98 -3.26 -14.43
CA PHE A 529 25.21 -2.12 -14.94
C PHE A 529 23.77 -2.05 -14.41
N VAL A 530 23.23 -3.16 -13.89
CA VAL A 530 21.83 -3.29 -13.45
C VAL A 530 21.47 -2.34 -12.30
N ASN A 531 22.29 -2.30 -11.24
CA ASN A 531 21.99 -1.61 -9.99
C ASN A 531 23.08 -0.64 -9.52
N GLN A 532 24.10 -0.40 -10.35
CA GLN A 532 25.23 0.46 -10.03
C GLN A 532 25.06 1.84 -10.66
N PRO A 533 25.67 2.89 -10.10
CA PRO A 533 25.45 4.26 -10.57
C PRO A 533 26.02 4.50 -11.97
N TYR A 534 25.29 5.31 -12.74
CA TYR A 534 25.75 5.97 -13.96
C TYR A 534 26.04 7.44 -13.63
N ALA A 535 27.14 7.97 -14.15
CA ALA A 535 27.43 9.38 -14.11
C ALA A 535 26.53 10.13 -15.11
N ILE A 536 26.03 11.30 -14.72
CA ILE A 536 25.39 12.22 -15.64
C ILE A 536 26.49 12.92 -16.44
N GLU A 537 26.62 12.60 -17.73
CA GLU A 537 27.61 13.22 -18.60
C GLU A 537 27.12 14.59 -19.09
N SER A 538 25.84 14.70 -19.47
CA SER A 538 25.23 15.98 -19.83
C SER A 538 23.71 15.95 -19.73
N ILE A 539 23.13 17.11 -19.43
CA ILE A 539 21.69 17.39 -19.51
C ILE A 539 21.52 18.67 -20.32
N GLN A 540 20.80 18.60 -21.45
CA GLN A 540 20.60 19.72 -22.35
C GLN A 540 19.12 19.84 -22.71
N PHE A 541 18.46 20.89 -22.24
CA PHE A 541 17.06 21.16 -22.55
C PHE A 541 16.91 22.52 -23.24
N LYS A 542 16.26 22.49 -24.41
CA LYS A 542 15.79 23.64 -25.18
C LYS A 542 14.26 23.65 -25.15
N LYS A 543 13.66 24.70 -25.73
CA LYS A 543 12.19 24.91 -25.69
C LYS A 543 11.35 23.69 -26.09
N ASN A 544 11.79 22.92 -27.09
CA ASN A 544 11.01 21.82 -27.67
C ASN A 544 11.76 20.47 -27.69
N SER A 545 12.99 20.41 -27.20
CA SER A 545 13.81 19.20 -27.21
C SER A 545 14.69 19.12 -25.98
N GLY A 546 14.90 17.91 -25.48
CA GLY A 546 15.69 17.64 -24.29
C GLY A 546 16.58 16.42 -24.50
N THR A 547 17.73 16.40 -23.84
CA THR A 547 18.65 15.26 -23.90
C THR A 547 19.26 15.02 -22.52
N ILE A 548 19.30 13.76 -22.11
CA ILE A 548 20.01 13.29 -20.91
C ILE A 548 21.00 12.23 -21.37
N SER A 549 22.28 12.42 -21.07
CA SER A 549 23.32 11.43 -21.35
C SER A 549 23.89 10.88 -20.05
N LEU A 550 23.77 9.57 -19.88
CA LEU A 550 24.26 8.83 -18.72
C LEU A 550 25.38 7.89 -19.17
N LYS A 551 26.45 7.81 -18.39
CA LYS A 551 27.62 6.99 -18.72
C LYS A 551 28.08 6.18 -17.51
N ARG A 552 28.39 4.91 -17.73
CA ARG A 552 29.07 4.06 -16.75
C ARG A 552 30.30 3.42 -17.35
N ASP A 553 31.44 3.63 -16.71
CA ASP A 553 32.70 2.92 -16.96
C ASP A 553 32.74 1.67 -16.05
N GLY A 554 32.09 0.59 -16.49
CA GLY A 554 31.89 -0.65 -15.74
C GLY A 554 32.73 -1.81 -16.28
N GLY A 555 32.15 -3.00 -16.33
CA GLY A 555 32.78 -4.15 -16.97
C GLY A 555 31.88 -5.37 -17.07
N MET A 556 32.38 -6.39 -17.75
CA MET A 556 31.83 -7.73 -17.69
C MET A 556 32.86 -8.69 -17.06
N TRP A 557 32.40 -9.65 -16.28
CA TRP A 557 33.25 -10.63 -15.62
C TRP A 557 33.08 -12.00 -16.27
N ARG A 558 34.18 -12.55 -16.78
CA ARG A 558 34.24 -13.91 -17.33
C ARG A 558 35.37 -14.67 -16.65
N ASN A 559 35.06 -15.81 -16.04
CA ASN A 559 36.04 -16.64 -15.32
C ASN A 559 36.88 -15.84 -14.28
N GLY A 560 36.23 -14.90 -13.58
CA GLY A 560 36.90 -14.04 -12.59
C GLY A 560 37.71 -12.87 -13.16
N VAL A 561 37.86 -12.77 -14.48
CA VAL A 561 38.58 -11.67 -15.14
C VAL A 561 37.61 -10.58 -15.56
N LYS A 562 37.90 -9.33 -15.18
CA LYS A 562 37.16 -8.14 -15.61
C LYS A 562 37.60 -7.71 -17.01
N ILE A 563 36.64 -7.61 -17.92
CA ILE A 563 36.78 -6.96 -19.21
C ILE A 563 36.11 -5.58 -19.08
N PRO A 564 36.85 -4.46 -19.18
CA PRO A 564 36.26 -3.13 -19.02
C PRO A 564 35.33 -2.82 -20.20
N ILE A 565 34.09 -2.49 -19.86
CA ILE A 565 33.04 -2.11 -20.81
C ILE A 565 32.54 -0.73 -20.40
N ASN A 566 32.43 0.16 -21.38
CA ASN A 566 31.74 1.42 -21.23
C ASN A 566 30.34 1.30 -21.84
N VAL A 567 29.34 1.72 -21.06
CA VAL A 567 27.96 1.88 -21.54
C VAL A 567 27.59 3.35 -21.38
N LYS A 568 27.25 3.98 -22.49
CA LYS A 568 26.66 5.32 -22.51
C LYS A 568 25.26 5.22 -23.11
N LYS A 569 24.27 5.78 -22.43
CA LYS A 569 22.88 5.86 -22.89
C LYS A 569 22.45 7.32 -22.98
N THR A 570 21.98 7.73 -24.15
CA THR A 570 21.56 9.10 -24.44
C THR A 570 20.07 9.13 -24.75
N PHE A 571 19.27 9.61 -23.80
CA PHE A 571 17.84 9.79 -23.95
C PHE A 571 17.53 11.12 -24.61
N GLN A 572 16.64 11.12 -25.60
CA GLN A 572 16.14 12.29 -26.28
C GLN A 572 14.63 12.40 -26.06
N PHE A 573 14.19 13.63 -25.82
CA PHE A 573 12.81 13.99 -25.53
C PHE A 573 12.37 15.14 -26.43
N SER A 574 11.07 15.24 -26.64
CA SER A 574 10.44 16.39 -27.28
C SER A 574 9.14 16.76 -26.57
N THR A 575 8.38 17.70 -27.12
CA THR A 575 7.01 17.99 -26.66
C THR A 575 6.00 16.88 -27.02
N ASN A 576 6.44 15.83 -27.72
CA ASN A 576 5.62 14.67 -28.08
C ASN A 576 5.83 13.53 -27.07
N SER A 577 5.13 12.42 -27.28
CA SER A 577 5.06 11.27 -26.38
C SER A 577 6.10 10.17 -26.64
N TRP A 578 7.20 10.49 -27.31
CA TRP A 578 8.27 9.52 -27.61
C TRP A 578 9.51 9.75 -26.76
N ILE A 579 10.19 8.67 -26.42
CA ILE A 579 11.53 8.66 -25.82
C ILE A 579 12.43 7.86 -26.77
N LYS A 580 13.46 8.51 -27.32
CA LYS A 580 14.51 7.82 -28.09
C LYS A 580 15.70 7.65 -27.19
N VAL A 581 16.28 6.46 -27.15
CA VAL A 581 17.56 6.21 -26.50
C VAL A 581 18.55 5.68 -27.53
N THR A 582 19.76 6.22 -27.48
CA THR A 582 20.91 5.71 -28.21
C THR A 582 21.91 5.17 -27.20
N TYR A 583 22.28 3.90 -27.32
CA TYR A 583 23.33 3.26 -26.56
C TYR A 583 24.62 3.23 -27.37
N ASP A 584 25.71 3.69 -26.75
CA ASP A 584 27.07 3.52 -27.24
C ASP A 584 27.78 2.51 -26.32
N LEU A 585 28.09 1.34 -26.88
CA LEU A 585 28.74 0.23 -26.19
C LEU A 585 30.19 0.12 -26.66
N LYS A 586 31.14 0.13 -25.73
CA LYS A 586 32.58 0.08 -26.07
C LYS A 586 33.35 -0.84 -25.14
N SER A 587 34.10 -1.77 -25.73
CA SER A 587 35.11 -2.55 -25.00
C SER A 587 36.46 -1.83 -25.02
N GLN A 588 37.10 -1.72 -23.86
CA GLN A 588 38.48 -1.22 -23.76
C GLN A 588 39.51 -2.36 -23.84
N ALA A 589 39.08 -3.61 -24.03
CA ALA A 589 39.98 -4.73 -24.19
C ALA A 589 40.72 -4.67 -25.53
N LYS A 590 41.94 -5.22 -25.54
CA LYS A 590 42.75 -5.38 -26.76
C LYS A 590 42.22 -6.48 -27.67
N LEU A 591 41.47 -7.43 -27.12
CA LEU A 591 40.90 -8.57 -27.83
C LEU A 591 39.41 -8.35 -28.08
N LYS A 592 38.92 -9.00 -29.13
CA LYS A 592 37.48 -9.06 -29.45
C LYS A 592 36.70 -9.57 -28.24
N THR A 593 35.59 -8.91 -27.95
CA THR A 593 34.72 -9.25 -26.82
C THR A 593 33.33 -9.56 -27.35
N MET A 594 32.85 -10.79 -27.13
CA MET A 594 31.45 -11.13 -27.37
C MET A 594 30.60 -10.63 -26.21
N LEU A 595 29.57 -9.83 -26.52
CA LEU A 595 28.67 -9.23 -25.55
C LEU A 595 27.24 -9.70 -25.82
N TRP A 596 26.57 -10.22 -24.79
CA TRP A 596 25.12 -10.44 -24.81
C TRP A 596 24.45 -9.31 -24.02
N PHE A 597 24.14 -8.22 -24.70
CA PHE A 597 23.55 -7.03 -24.09
C PHE A 597 22.03 -7.13 -24.08
N GLY A 598 21.40 -6.73 -22.97
CA GLY A 598 19.95 -6.71 -22.82
C GLY A 598 19.45 -5.39 -22.22
N VAL A 599 18.29 -4.92 -22.68
CA VAL A 599 17.59 -3.77 -22.11
C VAL A 599 16.22 -4.25 -21.61
N GLU A 600 16.05 -4.28 -20.30
CA GLU A 600 14.82 -4.72 -19.64
C GLU A 600 13.85 -3.56 -19.39
N PHE A 601 12.57 -3.82 -19.61
CA PHE A 601 11.43 -2.98 -19.29
C PHE A 601 10.49 -3.75 -18.37
N ASN A 602 10.02 -3.07 -17.33
CA ASN A 602 8.98 -3.55 -16.43
C ASN A 602 7.79 -2.61 -16.53
N LEU A 603 6.70 -3.08 -17.11
CA LEU A 603 5.55 -2.26 -17.47
C LEU A 603 4.24 -2.98 -17.13
N THR A 604 3.18 -2.25 -16.78
CA THR A 604 1.89 -2.86 -16.44
C THR A 604 0.74 -2.27 -17.24
N LEU A 605 -0.26 -3.10 -17.55
CA LEU A 605 -1.61 -2.71 -17.95
C LEU A 605 -2.65 -3.37 -17.01
N LEU A 606 -2.28 -3.59 -15.74
CA LEU A 606 -3.11 -4.10 -14.62
C LEU A 606 -3.66 -5.54 -14.70
N SER A 607 -3.98 -6.08 -15.87
CA SER A 607 -4.57 -7.42 -15.99
C SER A 607 -3.79 -8.31 -16.96
N LYS A 608 -3.46 -9.52 -16.49
CA LYS A 608 -2.80 -10.55 -17.31
C LYS A 608 -3.77 -11.40 -18.14
N GLU A 609 -5.05 -11.41 -17.76
CA GLU A 609 -6.05 -12.34 -18.30
C GLU A 609 -7.03 -11.65 -19.27
N ASP A 610 -7.11 -10.32 -19.22
CA ASP A 610 -8.04 -9.56 -20.05
C ASP A 610 -7.58 -9.55 -21.53
N PRO A 611 -8.36 -10.09 -22.47
CA PRO A 611 -8.00 -10.11 -23.89
C PRO A 611 -7.95 -8.72 -24.55
N MET A 612 -8.46 -7.68 -23.90
CA MET A 612 -8.32 -6.28 -24.33
C MET A 612 -6.91 -5.73 -24.06
N ARG A 613 -6.10 -6.45 -23.27
CA ARG A 613 -4.73 -6.10 -22.86
C ARG A 613 -3.75 -7.14 -23.38
N TYR A 614 -2.84 -6.74 -24.28
CA TYR A 614 -2.00 -7.71 -24.99
C TYR A 614 -0.68 -7.12 -25.49
N TYR A 615 0.28 -8.02 -25.70
CA TYR A 615 1.47 -7.80 -26.52
C TYR A 615 1.13 -8.01 -28.00
N ALA A 616 1.74 -7.24 -28.89
CA ALA A 616 1.72 -7.53 -30.32
C ALA A 616 3.11 -7.41 -30.96
N ILE A 617 3.37 -8.29 -31.93
CA ILE A 617 4.51 -8.23 -32.85
C ILE A 617 3.91 -8.19 -34.26
N PRO A 618 3.55 -7.00 -34.76
CA PRO A 618 2.77 -6.83 -35.99
C PRO A 618 3.34 -7.57 -37.19
N GLU A 619 4.65 -7.50 -37.39
CA GLU A 619 5.34 -8.11 -38.53
C GLU A 619 5.34 -9.65 -38.51
N GLN A 620 5.12 -10.27 -37.34
CA GLN A 620 4.99 -11.72 -37.19
C GLN A 620 3.53 -12.16 -36.97
N GLY A 621 2.57 -11.23 -36.98
CA GLY A 621 1.15 -11.53 -36.73
C GLY A 621 0.85 -12.03 -35.31
N VAL A 622 1.76 -11.83 -34.36
CA VAL A 622 1.63 -12.34 -32.99
C VAL A 622 0.79 -11.39 -32.16
N LYS A 623 -0.16 -11.95 -31.41
CA LYS A 623 -0.96 -11.24 -30.41
C LYS A 623 -1.19 -12.12 -29.19
N HIS A 624 -0.59 -11.75 -28.06
CA HIS A 624 -0.63 -12.55 -26.83
C HIS A 624 -1.14 -11.72 -25.66
N ILE A 625 -2.08 -12.26 -24.87
CA ILE A 625 -2.50 -11.64 -23.60
C ILE A 625 -1.30 -11.50 -22.65
N LEU A 626 -1.36 -10.57 -21.69
CA LEU A 626 -0.18 -10.25 -20.88
C LEU A 626 0.29 -11.39 -19.97
N GLY A 627 -0.58 -12.36 -19.67
CA GLY A 627 -0.24 -13.58 -18.93
C GLY A 627 0.50 -14.65 -19.74
N LYS A 628 0.74 -14.43 -21.03
CA LYS A 628 1.55 -15.33 -21.85
C LYS A 628 3.03 -14.99 -21.76
N GLU A 629 3.84 -16.02 -21.93
CA GLU A 629 5.29 -15.94 -22.07
C GLU A 629 5.65 -16.01 -23.56
N GLY A 630 6.77 -15.41 -23.96
CA GLY A 630 7.20 -15.39 -25.35
C GLY A 630 8.69 -15.23 -25.55
N GLN A 631 9.20 -15.88 -26.61
CA GLN A 631 10.57 -15.78 -27.08
C GLN A 631 10.55 -15.62 -28.61
N PHE A 632 11.13 -14.54 -29.11
CA PHE A 632 11.13 -14.20 -30.53
C PHE A 632 12.51 -13.69 -30.95
N GLU A 633 12.83 -13.84 -32.22
CA GLU A 633 14.07 -13.36 -32.81
C GLU A 633 13.77 -12.33 -33.90
N ASN A 634 14.72 -11.41 -34.13
CA ASN A 634 14.71 -10.45 -35.23
C ASN A 634 13.41 -9.63 -35.33
N ILE A 635 12.95 -9.07 -34.21
CA ILE A 635 11.78 -8.20 -34.20
C ILE A 635 12.16 -6.77 -34.63
N THR A 636 11.34 -6.15 -35.45
CA THR A 636 11.49 -4.74 -35.88
C THR A 636 10.59 -3.81 -35.07
N SER A 637 9.47 -4.35 -34.55
CA SER A 637 8.55 -3.60 -33.70
C SER A 637 7.93 -4.46 -32.59
N PHE A 638 7.51 -3.82 -31.51
CA PHE A 638 6.78 -4.46 -30.43
C PHE A 638 5.76 -3.49 -29.84
N GLN A 639 4.59 -3.98 -29.45
CA GLN A 639 3.52 -3.15 -28.90
C GLN A 639 2.99 -3.71 -27.58
N LEU A 640 2.73 -2.83 -26.61
CA LEU A 640 1.78 -3.10 -25.52
C LEU A 640 0.50 -2.32 -25.78
N VAL A 641 -0.62 -3.03 -25.74
CA VAL A 641 -1.92 -2.48 -26.11
C VAL A 641 -2.92 -2.71 -24.98
N ASP A 642 -3.58 -1.63 -24.54
CA ASP A 642 -4.76 -1.67 -23.67
C ASP A 642 -5.95 -1.00 -24.37
N LYS A 643 -6.89 -1.80 -24.86
CA LYS A 643 -8.09 -1.28 -25.52
C LYS A 643 -9.11 -0.69 -24.56
N TRP A 644 -9.07 -1.07 -23.29
CA TRP A 644 -10.00 -0.59 -22.28
C TRP A 644 -9.65 0.84 -21.90
N ASP A 645 -8.40 1.07 -21.50
CA ASP A 645 -7.88 2.38 -21.12
C ASP A 645 -7.40 3.20 -22.34
N LYS A 646 -7.46 2.61 -23.54
CA LYS A 646 -7.03 3.19 -24.83
C LYS A 646 -5.58 3.67 -24.78
N ILE A 647 -4.69 2.81 -24.33
CA ILE A 647 -3.25 3.04 -24.26
C ILE A 647 -2.56 2.15 -25.30
N ASN A 648 -1.63 2.72 -26.05
CA ASN A 648 -0.73 1.99 -26.92
C ASN A 648 0.71 2.45 -26.68
N MET A 649 1.63 1.50 -26.57
CA MET A 649 3.06 1.76 -26.47
C MET A 649 3.80 1.00 -27.56
N ASP A 650 4.36 1.74 -28.52
CA ASP A 650 5.08 1.18 -29.66
C ASP A 650 6.58 1.29 -29.45
N PHE A 651 7.31 0.20 -29.70
CA PHE A 651 8.76 0.14 -29.68
C PHE A 651 9.30 -0.12 -31.08
N HIS A 652 10.37 0.57 -31.44
CA HIS A 652 11.13 0.40 -32.68
C HIS A 652 12.61 0.35 -32.37
N PHE A 653 13.36 -0.44 -33.14
CA PHE A 653 14.76 -0.78 -32.82
C PHE A 653 15.66 -0.69 -34.05
N SER A 654 16.92 -0.36 -33.82
CA SER A 654 18.00 -0.52 -34.81
C SER A 654 19.33 -0.71 -34.05
N PRO A 655 20.01 -1.85 -34.14
CA PRO A 655 19.65 -3.07 -34.88
C PRO A 655 18.48 -3.85 -34.25
N VAL A 656 17.94 -4.83 -34.99
CA VAL A 656 16.80 -5.65 -34.52
C VAL A 656 17.20 -6.56 -33.33
N PRO A 657 16.43 -6.59 -32.23
CA PRO A 657 16.69 -7.47 -31.10
C PRO A 657 16.04 -8.85 -31.23
N CYS A 658 16.49 -9.75 -30.36
CA CYS A 658 15.67 -10.84 -29.85
C CYS A 658 14.82 -10.34 -28.67
N LEU A 659 13.65 -10.93 -28.45
CA LEU A 659 12.68 -10.52 -27.45
C LEU A 659 12.33 -11.67 -26.53
N TRP A 660 12.39 -11.42 -25.22
CA TRP A 660 11.79 -12.24 -24.18
C TRP A 660 10.73 -11.45 -23.43
N TYR A 661 9.58 -12.05 -23.14
CA TYR A 661 8.63 -11.48 -22.17
C TYR A 661 7.90 -12.54 -21.34
N PHE A 662 7.51 -12.15 -20.13
CA PHE A 662 6.74 -12.98 -19.21
C PHE A 662 6.01 -12.11 -18.16
N PRO A 663 4.91 -12.62 -17.55
CA PRO A 663 4.25 -11.91 -16.46
C PRO A 663 5.12 -11.89 -15.19
N LEU A 664 5.23 -10.71 -14.58
CA LEU A 664 5.81 -10.49 -13.26
C LEU A 664 4.72 -10.75 -12.21
N GLU A 665 4.89 -11.80 -11.41
CA GLU A 665 3.91 -12.20 -10.40
C GLU A 665 4.53 -12.26 -9.01
N THR A 666 3.80 -11.74 -8.04
CA THR A 666 4.12 -11.83 -6.61
C THR A 666 3.15 -12.75 -5.92
N ILE A 667 3.58 -13.35 -4.81
CA ILE A 667 2.68 -14.13 -3.94
C ILE A 667 2.23 -13.22 -2.80
N SER A 668 0.92 -13.06 -2.65
CA SER A 668 0.32 -12.33 -1.53
C SER A 668 -0.54 -13.27 -0.71
N GLN A 669 -0.46 -13.12 0.61
CA GLN A 669 -1.48 -13.64 1.51
C GLN A 669 -2.74 -12.77 1.44
N SER A 670 -3.91 -13.38 1.53
CA SER A 670 -5.19 -12.72 1.78
C SER A 670 -6.03 -13.56 2.76
N GLU A 671 -7.22 -13.05 3.14
CA GLU A 671 -8.16 -13.78 4.00
C GLU A 671 -8.58 -15.16 3.43
N GLU A 672 -8.49 -15.33 2.10
CA GLU A 672 -8.87 -16.54 1.36
C GLU A 672 -7.68 -17.47 1.04
N GLY A 673 -6.48 -17.13 1.53
CA GLY A 673 -5.24 -17.88 1.29
C GLY A 673 -4.27 -17.18 0.33
N PHE A 674 -3.38 -17.95 -0.29
CA PHE A 674 -2.32 -17.44 -1.18
C PHE A 674 -2.81 -17.28 -2.60
N LYS A 675 -2.43 -16.16 -3.23
CA LYS A 675 -2.71 -15.89 -4.65
C LYS A 675 -1.46 -15.34 -5.34
N PHE A 676 -1.27 -15.76 -6.59
CA PHE A 676 -0.38 -15.04 -7.52
C PHE A 676 -1.08 -13.77 -7.94
N ILE A 677 -0.42 -12.63 -7.77
CA ILE A 677 -0.91 -11.33 -8.18
C ILE A 677 0.01 -10.80 -9.27
N TYR A 678 -0.58 -10.47 -10.40
CA TYR A 678 0.10 -9.83 -11.52
C TYR A 678 0.53 -8.41 -11.16
N GLN A 679 1.82 -8.14 -11.27
CA GLN A 679 2.39 -6.82 -10.99
C GLN A 679 2.82 -6.08 -12.26
N GLY A 680 2.93 -6.78 -13.39
CA GLY A 680 3.34 -6.21 -14.67
C GLY A 680 3.95 -7.26 -15.57
N SER A 681 4.58 -6.81 -16.63
CA SER A 681 5.27 -7.59 -17.65
C SER A 681 6.76 -7.29 -17.55
N VAL A 682 7.57 -8.34 -17.51
CA VAL A 682 9.00 -8.19 -17.80
C VAL A 682 9.18 -8.38 -19.30
N ILE A 683 9.85 -7.41 -19.95
CA ILE A 683 10.12 -7.40 -21.38
C ILE A 683 11.61 -7.12 -21.56
N LEU A 684 12.34 -8.05 -22.16
CA LEU A 684 13.77 -7.94 -22.42
C LEU A 684 14.02 -7.94 -23.92
N PHE A 685 14.57 -6.83 -24.42
CA PHE A 685 15.15 -6.77 -25.76
C PHE A 685 16.65 -7.04 -25.64
N HIS A 686 17.18 -8.00 -26.40
CA HIS A 686 18.58 -8.40 -26.27
C HIS A 686 19.26 -8.68 -27.60
N TRP A 687 20.58 -8.50 -27.60
CA TRP A 687 21.45 -8.61 -28.77
C TRP A 687 22.72 -9.37 -28.38
N LYS A 688 23.15 -10.27 -29.25
CA LYS A 688 24.51 -10.85 -29.21
C LYS A 688 25.36 -10.10 -30.24
N MET A 689 26.39 -9.42 -29.77
CA MET A 689 27.24 -8.58 -30.63
C MET A 689 28.72 -8.79 -30.35
N GLU A 690 29.52 -8.64 -31.41
CA GLU A 690 30.98 -8.62 -31.32
C GLU A 690 31.44 -7.16 -31.14
N LEU A 691 32.01 -6.84 -29.99
CA LEU A 691 32.71 -5.57 -29.79
C LEU A 691 34.16 -5.74 -30.24
N LYS A 692 34.52 -5.03 -31.32
CA LYS A 692 35.91 -4.90 -31.76
C LYS A 692 36.67 -3.94 -30.84
N ALA A 693 37.98 -4.15 -30.74
CA ALA A 693 38.84 -3.33 -29.88
C ALA A 693 38.72 -1.84 -30.25
N ALA A 694 38.37 -1.02 -29.25
CA ALA A 694 38.22 0.44 -29.36
C ALA A 694 37.12 0.98 -30.31
N GLU A 695 36.34 0.12 -30.96
CA GLU A 695 35.16 0.53 -31.74
C GLU A 695 33.93 0.70 -30.83
N THR A 696 33.01 1.56 -31.25
CA THR A 696 31.72 1.76 -30.58
C THR A 696 30.64 1.02 -31.37
N SER A 697 29.85 0.19 -30.70
CA SER A 697 28.63 -0.40 -31.26
C SER A 697 27.40 0.35 -30.77
N GLY A 698 26.54 0.75 -31.70
CA GLY A 698 25.36 1.56 -31.43
C GLY A 698 24.07 0.73 -31.38
N ILE A 699 23.18 1.03 -30.43
CA ILE A 699 21.79 0.55 -30.42
C ILE A 699 20.87 1.74 -30.26
N ASP A 700 19.95 1.92 -31.21
CA ASP A 700 18.86 2.88 -31.14
C ASP A 700 17.56 2.17 -30.78
N MET A 701 16.84 2.73 -29.80
CA MET A 701 15.49 2.33 -29.45
C MET A 701 14.59 3.56 -29.39
N THR A 702 13.40 3.47 -29.97
CA THR A 702 12.38 4.51 -29.82
C THR A 702 11.12 3.89 -29.24
N LEU A 703 10.67 4.39 -28.10
CA LEU A 703 9.35 4.11 -27.58
C LEU A 703 8.43 5.30 -27.85
N LYS A 704 7.17 5.03 -28.16
CA LYS A 704 6.14 6.05 -28.38
C LYS A 704 4.86 5.66 -27.64
N LEU A 705 4.39 6.56 -26.79
CA LEU A 705 3.09 6.44 -26.14
C LEU A 705 1.99 7.09 -27.01
N GLY A 706 0.84 6.45 -27.08
CA GLY A 706 -0.30 6.97 -27.82
C GLY A 706 -1.62 6.54 -27.23
N THR A 707 -2.68 7.20 -27.67
CA THR A 707 -4.04 6.70 -27.53
C THR A 707 -4.45 5.98 -28.80
N MET A 708 -5.17 4.86 -28.65
CA MET A 708 -5.85 4.21 -29.79
C MET A 708 -7.09 4.96 -30.24
#